data_AF-A0A969ESX6-F1
#
_entry.id   AF-A0A969ESX6-F1
#
_cell.length_a   1.000
_cell.length_b   1.000
_cell.length_c   1.000
_cell.angle_alpha   90.00
_cell.angle_beta   90.00
_cell.angle_gamma   90.00
#
_symmetry.space_group_name_H-M   'P 1'
#
loop_
_entity.id
_entity.type
_entity.pdbx_description
1 polymer ?
#
loop_
_entity_poly.entity_id
_entity_poly.type
_entity_poly.pdbx_seq_one_letter_code
_entity_poly.pdbx_strand_id
1 'polypeptide(L)'
;MTLPSFLQAQSTHFIAPYEDDTSAYRVLLGRWLLDLALLLGWTRGESRRRHYVYPDCLDNGDFLLIMGLEDWAAKLMEQIDQDNKSYDIHRSRACVLKKLQRRRAALGRIKLNAGLPLVRNLGFLKELLGLNEAEQAVLCFALFLASDRSFLHAIAHQSQQVTLASFYRLLAIINGLKSDEIRAALHPTGTLLTTGLVTLGQRNSDLEDQLQARNDLPKILLVPHQDAEALAACFLKPSPKRTLNLANFPHLSRDTDVALGLLRSTLQNRLAGTNLLLYGPPGMGKTEYAGALADAMGSKVYEVDYEDADGNPTRGVERLRTFNLCQHLLSHWDNALLLFDEVEDVFDHNPLTKLFGGNHQAAGGKAWLNRTLENNPVPTLWLTNDARLMDQAYRRRFDYAIRFATPPRSVRAEIAHHHLGAWAGNDDWLDRIAACEQLTPAQLERAAKLVRHAGNGELEADRALVLQALDRSAVLLGQRRATVNGVTPTAYDLRFLNIDHDIHKLIAALQRRPHGVFCFHGPAGTGKSELARYMADQLSKDVIVKRASDLLDMYVGQTEQRIATMFDEARQGDALLVLDEADSFLNDRRGAQHIWEVTQVNELLTQMECFEGIFICTTNLMDTLDAASLRRFPWKIRFDYLKPAQRWALFVQEFVRLGGMLNQAVVYEDAVKVLRCLTPGDVAVVVRQFELLEETPSAKAFYNRLSAELAAKDREPTSAKLATSRASARLYEQVQCDL
;
A
#
# COMPACT_ATOMS: atom_id res chain seq x y z
N MET A 1 26.73 -28.55 32.83
CA MET A 1 25.54 -29.25 32.30
C MET A 1 25.02 -28.34 31.21
N THR A 2 25.33 -28.65 29.96
CA THR A 2 24.81 -27.92 28.81
C THR A 2 23.33 -28.27 28.62
N LEU A 3 22.58 -27.36 28.01
CA LEU A 3 21.15 -27.48 27.81
C LEU A 3 20.60 -28.78 27.17
N PRO A 4 21.35 -29.64 26.46
CA PRO A 4 20.82 -30.94 26.03
C PRO A 4 20.64 -31.95 27.16
N SER A 5 21.32 -31.77 28.30
CA SER A 5 21.33 -32.76 29.38
C SER A 5 20.07 -32.75 30.26
N PHE A 6 19.32 -31.65 30.33
CA PHE A 6 18.01 -31.63 31.02
C PHE A 6 16.89 -32.25 30.17
N LEU A 7 17.06 -32.26 28.84
CA LEU A 7 16.15 -32.90 27.87
C LEU A 7 16.42 -34.42 27.72
N GLN A 8 17.53 -34.91 28.27
CA GLN A 8 17.92 -36.33 28.19
C GLN A 8 17.48 -37.16 29.42
N ALA A 9 16.28 -37.70 29.26
CA ALA A 9 15.94 -39.13 29.41
C ALA A 9 15.18 -39.64 30.67
N GLN A 10 14.27 -40.56 30.32
CA GLN A 10 13.56 -41.63 31.03
C GLN A 10 12.43 -41.30 32.01
N SER A 11 11.39 -42.12 31.87
CA SER A 11 10.12 -42.11 32.57
C SER A 11 10.30 -42.21 34.09
N THR A 12 9.91 -41.16 34.79
CA THR A 12 9.50 -41.29 36.18
C THR A 12 8.12 -40.68 36.33
N HIS A 13 7.19 -41.48 36.87
CA HIS A 13 5.91 -41.00 37.34
C HIS A 13 6.15 -39.97 38.44
N PHE A 14 5.93 -38.70 38.10
CA PHE A 14 5.73 -37.66 39.10
C PHE A 14 4.28 -37.20 38.96
N ILE A 15 3.49 -37.55 39.96
CA ILE A 15 2.14 -37.04 40.16
C ILE A 15 2.31 -35.72 40.91
N ALA A 16 1.81 -34.63 40.34
CA ALA A 16 1.56 -33.41 41.09
C ALA A 16 0.06 -33.11 41.01
N PRO A 17 -0.65 -33.07 42.14
CA PRO A 17 -1.90 -32.34 42.24
C PRO A 17 -1.56 -30.86 42.46
N TYR A 18 -1.88 -29.96 41.54
CA TYR A 18 -2.19 -28.52 41.73
C TYR A 18 -2.34 -27.82 40.37
N GLU A 19 -3.18 -26.79 40.34
CA GLU A 19 -3.85 -26.13 39.19
C GLU A 19 -2.96 -25.25 38.27
N ASP A 20 -1.63 -25.41 38.25
CA ASP A 20 -0.70 -24.51 37.53
C ASP A 20 0.14 -25.26 36.47
N ASP A 21 0.10 -24.77 35.21
CA ASP A 21 0.69 -25.39 34.01
C ASP A 21 2.24 -25.48 34.07
N THR A 22 2.88 -24.72 34.96
CA THR A 22 4.34 -24.71 35.14
C THR A 22 4.84 -25.63 36.27
N SER A 23 3.92 -26.22 37.06
CA SER A 23 4.24 -27.02 38.25
C SER A 23 5.18 -28.20 37.97
N ALA A 24 5.04 -28.83 36.80
CA ALA A 24 5.88 -29.93 36.34
C ALA A 24 7.36 -29.52 36.10
N TYR A 25 7.64 -28.22 36.00
CA TYR A 25 8.97 -27.66 35.75
C TYR A 25 9.62 -27.04 37.00
N ARG A 26 8.97 -27.10 38.17
CA ARG A 26 9.49 -26.52 39.44
C ARG A 26 10.91 -26.93 39.78
N VAL A 27 11.31 -28.15 39.40
CA VAL A 27 12.69 -28.65 39.60
C VAL A 27 13.71 -27.77 38.86
N LEU A 28 13.40 -27.35 37.63
CA LEU A 28 14.24 -26.46 36.82
C LEU A 28 14.28 -25.06 37.44
N LEU A 29 13.10 -24.51 37.75
CA LEU A 29 12.95 -23.18 38.34
C LEU A 29 13.72 -23.06 39.65
N GLY A 30 13.60 -24.05 40.54
CA GLY A 30 14.32 -24.10 41.81
C GLY A 30 15.84 -24.22 41.63
N ARG A 31 16.31 -24.92 40.58
CA ARG A 31 17.74 -24.97 40.27
C ARG A 31 18.27 -23.61 39.83
N TRP A 32 17.57 -22.94 38.91
CA TRP A 32 17.96 -21.60 38.46
C TRP A 32 17.91 -20.58 39.60
N LEU A 33 16.86 -20.57 40.42
CA LEU A 33 16.75 -19.70 41.60
C LEU A 33 17.89 -19.91 42.58
N LEU A 34 18.29 -21.16 42.87
CA LEU A 34 19.45 -21.43 43.72
C LEU A 34 20.76 -20.94 43.12
N ASP A 35 20.97 -21.17 41.82
CA ASP A 35 22.19 -20.73 41.15
C ASP A 35 22.26 -19.19 41.16
N LEU A 36 21.15 -18.50 40.90
CA LEU A 36 21.05 -17.04 41.01
C LEU A 36 21.31 -16.57 42.45
N ALA A 37 20.67 -17.18 43.46
CA ALA A 37 20.86 -16.82 44.86
C ALA A 37 22.32 -16.92 45.33
N LEU A 38 23.03 -17.96 44.88
CA LEU A 38 24.44 -18.17 45.22
C LEU A 38 25.37 -17.20 44.47
N LEU A 39 25.06 -16.85 43.22
CA LEU A 39 25.88 -15.97 42.38
C LEU A 39 25.70 -14.48 42.73
N LEU A 40 24.46 -14.06 42.96
CA LEU A 40 24.10 -12.67 43.29
C LEU A 40 24.21 -12.37 44.78
N GLY A 41 24.44 -13.39 45.60
CA GLY A 41 24.70 -13.21 47.01
C GLY A 41 23.45 -12.87 47.82
N TRP A 42 22.26 -13.34 47.42
CA TRP A 42 21.01 -13.22 48.22
C TRP A 42 21.12 -13.87 49.61
N THR A 43 22.19 -14.63 49.84
CA THR A 43 22.54 -15.20 51.14
C THR A 43 23.31 -14.25 52.06
N ARG A 44 23.67 -13.02 51.60
CA ARG A 44 24.59 -12.11 52.29
C ARG A 44 23.91 -11.19 53.30
N GLY A 45 22.60 -10.97 53.24
CA GLY A 45 21.79 -10.33 54.28
C GLY A 45 22.15 -8.87 54.56
N GLU A 46 21.33 -7.93 54.09
CA GLU A 46 21.53 -6.48 54.30
C GLU A 46 20.47 -5.79 55.17
N SER A 47 19.40 -6.47 55.56
CA SER A 47 18.28 -5.82 56.25
C SER A 47 18.63 -5.29 57.66
N ARG A 48 18.86 -3.97 57.76
CA ARG A 48 19.00 -3.19 59.02
C ARG A 48 17.67 -2.92 59.74
N ARG A 49 16.54 -3.46 59.28
CA ARG A 49 15.20 -3.05 59.76
C ARG A 49 14.65 -3.81 60.96
N ARG A 50 15.29 -4.89 61.43
CA ARG A 50 14.99 -5.56 62.70
C ARG A 50 16.28 -5.93 63.41
N HIS A 51 16.23 -6.19 64.72
CA HIS A 51 17.38 -6.45 65.61
C HIS A 51 18.21 -7.72 65.26
N TYR A 52 18.07 -8.27 64.05
CA TYR A 52 18.70 -9.50 63.56
C TYR A 52 19.06 -9.38 62.07
N VAL A 53 20.23 -9.89 61.67
CA VAL A 53 20.71 -9.91 60.27
C VAL A 53 20.41 -11.27 59.65
N TYR A 54 19.38 -11.36 58.80
CA TYR A 54 18.99 -12.58 58.11
C TYR A 54 19.44 -12.59 56.63
N PRO A 55 19.65 -13.76 56.01
CA PRO A 55 19.79 -13.87 54.56
C PRO A 55 18.48 -13.48 53.85
N ASP A 56 18.54 -12.53 52.93
CA ASP A 56 17.36 -11.90 52.31
C ASP A 56 16.47 -12.91 51.55
N CYS A 57 17.04 -14.02 51.07
CA CYS A 57 16.28 -15.08 50.39
C CYS A 57 15.28 -15.83 51.29
N LEU A 58 15.43 -15.80 52.61
CA LEU A 58 14.51 -16.50 53.53
C LEU A 58 13.24 -15.69 53.84
N ASP A 59 13.25 -14.38 53.56
CA ASP A 59 12.06 -13.52 53.70
C ASP A 59 11.14 -13.60 52.47
N ASN A 60 11.58 -14.31 51.41
CA ASN A 60 10.85 -14.46 50.16
C ASN A 60 10.04 -15.76 50.14
N GLY A 61 8.72 -15.64 50.32
CA GLY A 61 7.79 -16.77 50.33
C GLY A 61 7.80 -17.59 49.03
N ASP A 62 7.83 -16.94 47.86
CA ASP A 62 7.88 -17.63 46.57
C ASP A 62 9.19 -18.38 46.35
N PHE A 63 10.32 -17.82 46.82
CA PHE A 63 11.60 -18.52 46.84
C PHE A 63 11.49 -19.80 47.68
N LEU A 64 10.93 -19.73 48.89
CA LEU A 64 10.76 -20.90 49.75
C LEU A 64 9.82 -21.95 49.15
N LEU A 65 8.73 -21.51 48.52
CA LEU A 65 7.73 -22.35 47.86
C LEU A 65 8.35 -23.15 46.70
N ILE A 66 9.01 -22.47 45.75
CA ILE A 66 9.64 -23.13 44.60
C ILE A 66 10.74 -24.08 45.08
N MET A 67 11.47 -23.69 46.12
CA MET A 67 12.53 -24.50 46.69
C MET A 67 12.01 -25.70 47.51
N GLY A 68 10.74 -25.70 47.93
CA GLY A 68 10.19 -26.67 48.88
C GLY A 68 10.90 -26.61 50.23
N LEU A 69 11.14 -25.41 50.75
CA LEU A 69 11.86 -25.15 52.00
C LEU A 69 11.02 -24.43 53.06
N GLU A 70 9.72 -24.23 52.83
CA GLU A 70 8.79 -23.50 53.70
C GLU A 70 8.80 -24.02 55.15
N ASP A 71 8.55 -25.31 55.35
CA ASP A 71 8.56 -25.95 56.67
C ASP A 71 9.92 -25.84 57.38
N TRP A 72 11.00 -25.89 56.60
CA TRP A 72 12.35 -25.81 57.16
C TRP A 72 12.68 -24.38 57.59
N ALA A 73 12.27 -23.38 56.79
CA ALA A 73 12.46 -21.97 57.10
C ALA A 73 11.62 -21.56 58.32
N ALA A 74 10.35 -21.97 58.40
CA ALA A 74 9.48 -21.71 59.54
C ALA A 74 10.07 -22.25 60.85
N LYS A 75 10.54 -23.50 60.86
CA LYS A 75 11.20 -24.11 62.03
C LYS A 75 12.50 -23.40 62.41
N LEU A 76 13.26 -22.94 61.41
CA LEU A 76 14.49 -22.18 61.65
C LEU A 76 14.17 -20.83 62.29
N MET A 77 13.11 -20.15 61.85
CA MET A 77 12.66 -18.88 62.42
C MET A 77 12.18 -19.05 63.87
N GLU A 78 11.37 -20.07 64.17
CA GLU A 78 10.94 -20.38 65.53
C GLU A 78 12.12 -20.66 66.48
N GLN A 79 13.12 -21.42 66.01
CA GLN A 79 14.32 -21.73 66.81
C GLN A 79 15.13 -20.48 67.14
N ILE A 80 15.21 -19.53 66.21
CA ILE A 80 15.97 -18.29 66.41
C ILE A 80 15.23 -17.33 67.36
N ASP A 81 13.90 -17.22 67.24
CA ASP A 81 13.08 -16.40 68.14
C ASP A 81 13.08 -16.91 69.58
N GLN A 82 13.19 -18.23 69.78
CA GLN A 82 13.25 -18.85 71.11
C GLN A 82 14.60 -18.62 71.82
N ASP A 83 15.71 -18.48 71.07
CA ASP A 83 17.06 -18.49 71.66
C ASP A 83 17.55 -17.14 72.20
N ASN A 84 16.88 -16.00 71.92
CA ASN A 84 16.98 -14.64 72.53
C ASN A 84 18.37 -14.09 72.99
N LYS A 85 19.48 -14.73 72.63
CA LYS A 85 20.86 -14.42 73.01
C LYS A 85 21.76 -14.70 71.82
N SER A 86 22.34 -13.62 71.27
CA SER A 86 23.55 -13.63 70.43
C SER A 86 23.70 -14.87 69.54
N TYR A 87 22.71 -15.13 68.67
CA TYR A 87 22.88 -16.14 67.64
C TYR A 87 23.96 -15.64 66.68
N ASP A 88 25.07 -16.36 66.60
CA ASP A 88 26.18 -16.00 65.73
C ASP A 88 25.72 -15.99 64.26
N ILE A 89 25.60 -14.78 63.70
CA ILE A 89 25.18 -14.49 62.33
C ILE A 89 26.04 -15.28 61.32
N HIS A 90 27.29 -15.58 61.65
CA HIS A 90 28.16 -16.39 60.77
C HIS A 90 27.75 -17.86 60.75
N ARG A 91 27.31 -18.42 61.89
CA ARG A 91 26.86 -19.80 62.01
C ARG A 91 25.53 -20.03 61.30
N SER A 92 24.60 -19.07 61.38
CA SER A 92 23.32 -19.12 60.67
C SER A 92 23.52 -19.03 59.14
N ARG A 93 24.36 -18.09 58.66
CA ARG A 93 24.72 -17.97 57.23
C ARG A 93 25.36 -19.24 56.67
N ALA A 94 26.32 -19.82 57.38
CA ALA A 94 26.96 -21.06 56.98
C ALA A 94 25.98 -22.25 56.95
N CYS A 95 25.03 -22.31 57.90
CA CYS A 95 23.97 -23.31 57.93
C CYS A 95 23.03 -23.20 56.72
N VAL A 96 22.57 -21.99 56.41
CA VAL A 96 21.70 -21.70 55.27
C VAL A 96 22.42 -22.04 53.96
N LEU A 97 23.66 -21.58 53.77
CA LEU A 97 24.46 -21.89 52.59
C LEU A 97 24.65 -23.40 52.40
N LYS A 98 24.94 -24.14 53.47
CA LYS A 98 25.07 -25.61 53.42
C LYS A 98 23.74 -26.30 53.07
N LYS A 99 22.61 -25.81 53.57
CA LYS A 99 21.27 -26.32 53.22
C LYS A 99 20.93 -26.06 51.75
N LEU A 100 21.15 -24.84 51.26
CA LEU A 100 20.94 -24.46 49.86
C LEU A 100 21.83 -25.27 48.92
N GLN A 101 23.10 -25.48 49.25
CA GLN A 101 24.01 -26.35 48.48
C GLN A 101 23.54 -27.81 48.46
N ARG A 102 23.07 -28.35 49.58
CA ARG A 102 22.47 -29.70 49.63
C ARG A 102 21.21 -29.79 48.77
N ARG A 103 20.35 -28.76 48.81
CA ARG A 103 19.14 -28.70 48.00
C ARG A 103 19.47 -28.60 46.51
N ARG A 104 20.47 -27.80 46.14
CA ARG A 104 21.02 -27.70 44.78
C ARG A 104 21.46 -29.07 44.26
N ALA A 105 22.22 -29.82 45.07
CA ALA A 105 22.68 -31.15 44.71
C ALA A 105 21.52 -32.16 44.59
N ALA A 106 20.48 -32.04 45.42
CA ALA A 106 19.29 -32.88 45.34
C ALA A 106 18.48 -32.60 44.07
N LEU A 107 18.21 -31.33 43.76
CA LEU A 107 17.50 -30.94 42.54
C LEU A 107 18.27 -31.32 41.27
N GLY A 108 19.61 -31.22 41.28
CA GLY A 108 20.45 -31.63 40.17
C GLY A 108 20.40 -33.12 39.82
N ARG A 109 19.83 -33.97 40.68
CA ARG A 109 19.61 -35.40 40.41
C ARG A 109 18.26 -35.71 39.78
N ILE A 110 17.30 -34.79 39.89
CA ILE A 110 15.94 -34.97 39.37
C ILE A 110 15.96 -34.59 37.89
N LYS A 111 15.46 -35.49 37.04
CA LYS A 111 15.34 -35.28 35.60
C LYS A 111 13.93 -34.86 35.23
N LEU A 112 13.80 -34.02 34.21
CA LEU A 112 12.52 -33.62 33.63
C LEU A 112 12.06 -34.66 32.61
N ASN A 113 10.75 -34.85 32.53
CA ASN A 113 10.17 -35.74 31.54
C ASN A 113 10.27 -35.09 30.14
N ALA A 114 10.85 -35.80 29.18
CA ALA A 114 10.96 -35.36 27.80
C ALA A 114 9.60 -35.24 27.07
N GLY A 115 8.55 -35.87 27.60
CA GLY A 115 7.18 -35.74 27.10
C GLY A 115 6.46 -34.46 27.54
N LEU A 116 7.10 -33.61 28.37
CA LEU A 116 6.50 -32.35 28.77
C LEU A 116 6.29 -31.43 27.56
N PRO A 117 5.15 -30.71 27.46
CA PRO A 117 4.82 -29.88 26.30
C PRO A 117 5.94 -28.92 25.89
N LEU A 118 6.48 -28.15 26.84
CA LEU A 118 7.54 -27.17 26.58
C LEU A 118 8.79 -27.81 26.00
N VAL A 119 9.20 -28.95 26.55
CA VAL A 119 10.40 -29.68 26.12
C VAL A 119 10.25 -30.11 24.66
N ARG A 120 9.10 -30.70 24.34
CA ARG A 120 8.80 -31.16 22.98
C ARG A 120 8.70 -29.99 22.00
N ASN A 121 8.00 -28.93 22.38
CA ASN A 121 7.77 -27.77 21.54
C ASN A 121 9.05 -26.95 21.29
N LEU A 122 9.95 -26.85 22.28
CA LEU A 122 11.29 -26.27 22.09
C LEU A 122 12.15 -27.13 21.14
N GLY A 123 11.93 -28.44 21.12
CA GLY A 123 12.50 -29.35 20.13
C GLY A 123 12.00 -29.04 18.72
N PHE A 124 10.70 -28.88 18.53
CA PHE A 124 10.11 -28.48 17.25
C PHE A 124 10.62 -27.11 16.78
N LEU A 125 10.66 -26.09 17.65
CA LEU A 125 11.21 -24.77 17.28
C LEU A 125 12.69 -24.85 16.91
N LYS A 126 13.47 -25.74 17.53
CA LYS A 126 14.87 -25.97 17.17
C LYS A 126 15.01 -26.41 15.72
N GLU A 127 14.19 -27.38 15.32
CA GLU A 127 14.20 -27.94 13.98
C GLU A 127 13.71 -26.90 12.95
N LEU A 128 12.62 -26.19 13.27
CA LEU A 128 12.04 -25.19 12.40
C LEU A 128 12.93 -23.95 12.19
N LEU A 129 13.54 -23.43 13.26
CA LEU A 129 14.30 -22.18 13.23
C LEU A 129 15.83 -22.39 13.22
N GLY A 130 16.30 -23.63 13.30
CA GLY A 130 17.74 -23.96 13.36
C GLY A 130 18.40 -23.50 14.67
N LEU A 131 17.67 -23.47 15.78
CA LEU A 131 18.18 -22.93 17.04
C LEU A 131 19.33 -23.76 17.61
N ASN A 132 20.38 -23.08 18.07
CA ASN A 132 21.46 -23.70 18.82
C ASN A 132 21.08 -23.89 20.32
N GLU A 133 21.93 -24.58 21.07
CA GLU A 133 21.66 -24.88 22.49
C GLU A 133 21.56 -23.62 23.36
N ALA A 134 22.34 -22.58 23.06
CA ALA A 134 22.29 -21.32 23.78
C ALA A 134 21.00 -20.54 23.47
N GLU A 135 20.52 -20.57 22.23
CA GLU A 135 19.25 -19.94 21.85
C GLU A 135 18.06 -20.64 22.54
N GLN A 136 18.06 -21.98 22.59
CA GLN A 136 17.04 -22.71 23.36
C GLN A 136 17.07 -22.35 24.85
N ALA A 137 18.26 -22.08 25.40
CA ALA A 137 18.48 -21.73 26.82
C ALA A 137 17.83 -20.42 27.17
N VAL A 138 18.17 -19.42 26.36
CA VAL A 138 17.68 -18.06 26.49
C VAL A 138 16.17 -18.05 26.32
N LEU A 139 15.64 -18.75 25.31
CA LEU A 139 14.21 -18.83 25.06
C LEU A 139 13.46 -19.49 26.23
N CYS A 140 13.97 -20.62 26.73
CA CYS A 140 13.39 -21.32 27.87
C CYS A 140 13.37 -20.45 29.13
N PHE A 141 14.46 -19.74 29.41
CA PHE A 141 14.54 -18.82 30.55
C PHE A 141 13.57 -17.64 30.40
N ALA A 142 13.51 -17.02 29.21
CA ALA A 142 12.58 -15.92 28.91
C ALA A 142 11.12 -16.35 29.09
N LEU A 143 10.77 -17.56 28.66
CA LEU A 143 9.43 -18.12 28.80
C LEU A 143 9.01 -18.24 30.25
N PHE A 144 9.86 -18.81 31.11
CA PHE A 144 9.53 -18.96 32.52
C PHE A 144 9.49 -17.64 33.28
N LEU A 145 10.31 -16.66 32.91
CA LEU A 145 10.17 -15.29 33.42
C LEU A 145 8.79 -14.69 33.09
N ALA A 146 8.25 -14.99 31.90
CA ALA A 146 6.96 -14.48 31.47
C ALA A 146 5.77 -15.31 32.00
N SER A 147 5.93 -16.62 32.20
CA SER A 147 4.83 -17.55 32.46
C SER A 147 4.63 -17.89 33.94
N ASP A 148 5.69 -17.94 34.74
CA ASP A 148 5.63 -18.39 36.14
C ASP A 148 5.73 -17.20 37.11
N ARG A 149 4.60 -16.83 37.72
CA ARG A 149 4.50 -15.66 38.60
C ARG A 149 5.36 -15.79 39.85
N SER A 150 5.40 -16.98 40.45
CA SER A 150 6.23 -17.23 41.64
C SER A 150 7.71 -17.10 41.31
N PHE A 151 8.15 -17.59 40.15
CA PHE A 151 9.53 -17.49 39.70
C PHE A 151 9.93 -16.03 39.44
N LEU A 152 9.08 -15.29 38.72
CA LEU A 152 9.27 -13.86 38.47
C LEU A 152 9.36 -13.08 39.79
N HIS A 153 8.39 -13.26 40.70
CA HIS A 153 8.36 -12.54 41.98
C HIS A 153 9.53 -12.92 42.88
N ALA A 154 9.97 -14.19 42.84
CA ALA A 154 11.15 -14.64 43.57
C ALA A 154 12.43 -13.92 43.12
N ILE A 155 12.56 -13.63 41.82
CA ILE A 155 13.68 -12.86 41.25
C ILE A 155 13.51 -11.36 41.54
N ALA A 156 12.33 -10.79 41.27
CA ALA A 156 12.05 -9.36 41.36
C ALA A 156 12.27 -8.80 42.78
N HIS A 157 11.86 -9.54 43.82
CA HIS A 157 12.06 -9.13 45.21
C HIS A 157 13.54 -8.97 45.60
N GLN A 158 14.45 -9.65 44.89
CA GLN A 158 15.89 -9.62 45.12
C GLN A 158 16.64 -8.98 43.93
N SER A 159 15.91 -8.21 43.12
CA SER A 159 16.44 -7.67 41.88
C SER A 159 17.54 -6.64 42.12
N GLN A 160 18.52 -6.66 41.22
CA GLN A 160 19.64 -5.73 41.19
C GLN A 160 19.74 -5.20 39.77
N GLN A 161 20.21 -3.97 39.61
CA GLN A 161 20.57 -3.45 38.29
C GLN A 161 21.77 -4.24 37.77
N VAL A 162 21.55 -4.99 36.69
CA VAL A 162 22.58 -5.82 36.07
C VAL A 162 22.96 -5.23 34.71
N THR A 163 24.26 -5.18 34.41
CA THR A 163 24.71 -4.84 33.05
C THR A 163 24.48 -6.02 32.10
N LEU A 164 24.22 -5.78 30.81
CA LEU A 164 24.08 -6.88 29.82
C LEU A 164 25.24 -7.88 29.83
N ALA A 165 26.48 -7.40 30.04
CA ALA A 165 27.65 -8.27 30.12
C ALA A 165 27.65 -9.18 31.37
N SER A 166 27.10 -8.70 32.48
CA SER A 166 26.88 -9.51 33.69
C SER A 166 25.69 -10.46 33.51
N PHE A 167 24.62 -10.01 32.84
CA PHE A 167 23.47 -10.83 32.51
C PHE A 167 23.85 -12.05 31.65
N TYR A 168 24.64 -11.85 30.60
CA TYR A 168 25.14 -12.95 29.76
C TYR A 168 25.98 -13.95 30.54
N ARG A 169 26.79 -13.47 31.50
CA ARG A 169 27.58 -14.33 32.39
C ARG A 169 26.69 -15.15 33.33
N LEU A 170 25.65 -14.54 33.89
CA LEU A 170 24.68 -15.24 34.74
C LEU A 170 23.96 -16.35 33.94
N LEU A 171 23.39 -16.01 32.79
CA LEU A 171 22.73 -16.97 31.91
C LEU A 171 23.66 -18.11 31.49
N ALA A 172 24.93 -17.82 31.20
CA ALA A 172 25.92 -18.83 30.88
C ALA A 172 26.18 -19.79 32.05
N ILE A 173 26.34 -19.27 33.28
CA ILE A 173 26.62 -20.10 34.45
C ILE A 173 25.41 -20.97 34.82
N ILE A 174 24.19 -20.40 34.88
CA ILE A 174 22.99 -21.15 35.30
C ILE A 174 22.63 -22.25 34.28
N ASN A 175 22.97 -22.04 33.01
CA ASN A 175 22.73 -23.01 31.93
C ASN A 175 23.95 -23.88 31.62
N GLY A 176 25.07 -23.68 32.32
CA GLY A 176 26.32 -24.42 32.10
C GLY A 176 26.90 -24.30 30.69
N LEU A 177 26.71 -23.13 30.06
CA LEU A 177 27.18 -22.76 28.72
C LEU A 177 28.34 -21.75 28.80
N LYS A 178 28.97 -21.43 27.68
CA LYS A 178 29.98 -20.37 27.63
C LYS A 178 29.32 -19.01 27.45
N SER A 179 29.88 -17.99 28.10
CA SER A 179 29.40 -16.60 27.97
C SER A 179 29.37 -16.10 26.52
N ASP A 180 30.28 -16.58 25.68
CA ASP A 180 30.34 -16.20 24.26
C ASP A 180 29.19 -16.82 23.44
N GLU A 181 28.73 -18.03 23.81
CA GLU A 181 27.59 -18.70 23.16
C GLU A 181 26.28 -17.96 23.47
N ILE A 182 26.08 -17.54 24.73
CA ILE A 182 24.93 -16.70 25.11
C ILE A 182 24.98 -15.34 24.42
N ARG A 183 26.17 -14.71 24.34
CA ARG A 183 26.33 -13.44 23.62
C ARG A 183 26.00 -13.57 22.14
N ALA A 184 26.35 -14.70 21.51
CA ALA A 184 26.00 -14.99 20.12
C ALA A 184 24.49 -15.20 19.95
N ALA A 185 23.84 -15.95 20.86
CA ALA A 185 22.39 -16.18 20.85
C ALA A 185 21.58 -14.87 21.01
N LEU A 186 22.07 -13.94 21.82
CA LEU A 186 21.50 -12.61 22.06
C LEU A 186 22.14 -11.51 21.20
N HIS A 187 22.82 -11.88 20.11
CA HIS A 187 23.34 -10.90 19.17
C HIS A 187 22.18 -10.26 18.39
N PRO A 188 22.21 -8.96 18.05
CA PRO A 188 21.12 -8.31 17.32
C PRO A 188 20.78 -8.92 15.96
N THR A 189 21.70 -9.67 15.36
CA THR A 189 21.49 -10.43 14.11
C THR A 189 21.22 -11.93 14.34
N GLY A 190 21.10 -12.35 15.60
CA GLY A 190 20.78 -13.73 15.98
C GLY A 190 19.31 -14.06 15.78
N THR A 191 18.99 -15.34 15.71
CA THR A 191 17.65 -15.82 15.33
C THR A 191 16.56 -15.36 16.30
N LEU A 192 16.84 -15.37 17.61
CA LEU A 192 15.86 -14.99 18.64
C LEU A 192 15.40 -13.54 18.55
N LEU A 193 16.35 -12.61 18.33
CA LEU A 193 16.08 -11.17 18.30
C LEU A 193 15.50 -10.72 16.94
N THR A 194 15.93 -11.37 15.86
CA THR A 194 15.46 -11.06 14.50
C THR A 194 14.06 -11.60 14.23
N THR A 195 13.69 -12.74 14.82
CA THR A 195 12.31 -13.28 14.76
C THR A 195 11.37 -12.67 15.81
N GLY A 196 11.91 -11.93 16.78
CA GLY A 196 11.12 -11.30 17.85
C GLY A 196 10.59 -12.27 18.89
N LEU A 197 11.06 -13.52 18.92
CA LEU A 197 10.71 -14.48 19.97
C LEU A 197 11.15 -13.98 21.35
N VAL A 198 12.27 -13.26 21.38
CA VAL A 198 12.84 -12.65 22.58
C VAL A 198 13.28 -11.23 22.27
N THR A 199 13.09 -10.31 23.22
CA THR A 199 13.60 -8.95 23.17
C THR A 199 14.47 -8.67 24.40
N LEU A 200 15.38 -7.70 24.27
CA LEU A 200 16.28 -7.26 25.33
C LEU A 200 15.80 -5.94 25.92
N GLY A 201 15.94 -5.80 27.24
CA GLY A 201 15.69 -4.58 27.99
C GLY A 201 16.67 -3.44 27.70
N GLN A 202 16.46 -2.30 28.34
CA GLN A 202 17.35 -1.14 28.22
C GLN A 202 18.72 -1.38 28.87
N ARG A 203 19.71 -0.53 28.56
CA ARG A 203 21.02 -0.57 29.23
C ARG A 203 20.84 -0.29 30.73
N ASN A 204 21.18 -1.27 31.56
CA ASN A 204 21.00 -1.28 33.02
C ASN A 204 19.53 -1.27 33.47
N SER A 205 18.79 -2.33 33.14
CA SER A 205 17.52 -2.66 33.79
C SER A 205 17.70 -3.68 34.92
N ASP A 206 16.63 -3.85 35.69
CA ASP A 206 16.48 -4.94 36.65
C ASP A 206 16.57 -6.30 35.95
N LEU A 207 17.00 -7.33 36.69
CA LEU A 207 17.36 -8.64 36.12
C LEU A 207 16.22 -9.28 35.31
N GLU A 208 15.00 -9.15 35.82
CA GLU A 208 13.75 -9.63 35.22
C GLU A 208 13.37 -8.85 33.95
N ASP A 209 13.76 -7.58 33.86
CA ASP A 209 13.45 -6.71 32.72
C ASP A 209 14.48 -6.84 31.59
N GLN A 210 15.61 -7.50 31.82
CA GLN A 210 16.67 -7.67 30.82
C GLN A 210 16.22 -8.50 29.61
N LEU A 211 15.25 -9.40 29.81
CA LEU A 211 14.87 -10.40 28.81
C LEU A 211 13.36 -10.59 28.82
N GLN A 212 12.72 -10.32 27.69
CA GLN A 212 11.27 -10.48 27.55
C GLN A 212 10.98 -11.47 26.42
N ALA A 213 10.07 -12.42 26.68
CA ALA A 213 9.53 -13.29 25.65
C ALA A 213 8.34 -12.63 24.95
N ARG A 214 8.06 -13.03 23.72
CA ARG A 214 6.82 -12.66 23.02
C ARG A 214 5.59 -13.12 23.82
N ASN A 215 4.56 -12.26 23.93
CA ASN A 215 3.43 -12.43 24.87
C ASN A 215 2.58 -13.69 24.65
N ASP A 216 2.42 -14.12 23.40
CA ASP A 216 1.67 -15.35 23.04
C ASP A 216 2.47 -16.63 23.28
N LEU A 217 3.79 -16.52 23.37
CA LEU A 217 4.69 -17.67 23.34
C LEU A 217 4.47 -18.65 24.51
N PRO A 218 4.21 -18.21 25.76
CA PRO A 218 3.83 -19.13 26.83
C PRO A 218 2.56 -19.93 26.53
N LYS A 219 1.52 -19.27 25.97
CA LYS A 219 0.24 -19.90 25.62
C LYS A 219 0.41 -20.93 24.50
N ILE A 220 1.37 -20.72 23.62
CA ILE A 220 1.67 -21.64 22.51
C ILE A 220 2.55 -22.80 22.99
N LEU A 221 3.64 -22.53 23.72
CA LEU A 221 4.67 -23.54 24.01
C LEU A 221 4.39 -24.40 25.25
N LEU A 222 3.52 -23.98 26.16
CA LEU A 222 3.11 -24.81 27.30
C LEU A 222 1.97 -25.80 26.96
N VAL A 223 1.34 -25.63 25.80
CA VAL A 223 0.26 -26.51 25.30
C VAL A 223 0.85 -27.63 24.43
N PRO A 224 0.38 -28.89 24.56
CA PRO A 224 0.88 -29.98 23.74
C PRO A 224 0.47 -29.84 22.26
N HIS A 225 1.44 -29.90 21.35
CA HIS A 225 1.21 -29.94 19.90
C HIS A 225 1.48 -31.34 19.32
N GLN A 226 0.79 -31.67 18.22
CA GLN A 226 0.94 -32.98 17.58
C GLN A 226 2.29 -33.13 16.87
N ASP A 227 2.75 -32.08 16.20
CA ASP A 227 4.00 -32.04 15.41
C ASP A 227 4.50 -30.59 15.25
N ALA A 228 5.60 -30.43 14.51
CA ALA A 228 6.18 -29.13 14.22
C ALA A 228 5.29 -28.25 13.33
N GLU A 229 4.50 -28.84 12.42
CA GLU A 229 3.60 -28.09 11.54
C GLU A 229 2.43 -27.47 12.31
N ALA A 230 1.81 -28.23 13.23
CA ALA A 230 0.76 -27.74 14.11
C ALA A 230 1.26 -26.57 14.99
N LEU A 231 2.51 -26.66 15.47
CA LEU A 231 3.14 -25.57 16.20
C LEU A 231 3.39 -24.34 15.33
N ALA A 232 3.93 -24.53 14.12
CA ALA A 232 4.19 -23.44 13.17
C ALA A 232 2.90 -22.71 12.78
N ALA A 233 1.79 -23.43 12.61
CA ALA A 233 0.49 -22.87 12.29
C ALA A 233 -0.02 -21.86 13.35
N CYS A 234 0.43 -21.95 14.60
CA CYS A 234 0.10 -20.95 15.63
C CYS A 234 0.74 -19.57 15.39
N PHE A 235 1.79 -19.48 14.57
CA PHE A 235 2.48 -18.23 14.23
C PHE A 235 2.16 -17.72 12.83
N LEU A 236 1.42 -18.50 12.03
CA LEU A 236 1.19 -18.25 10.61
C LEU A 236 -0.28 -17.88 10.37
N LYS A 237 -0.50 -16.78 9.66
CA LYS A 237 -1.83 -16.33 9.26
C LYS A 237 -2.07 -16.72 7.79
N PRO A 238 -2.84 -17.77 7.48
CA PRO A 238 -3.16 -18.10 6.10
C PRO A 238 -4.01 -16.96 5.49
N SER A 239 -3.68 -16.54 4.27
CA SER A 239 -4.48 -15.55 3.55
C SER A 239 -5.88 -16.11 3.28
N PRO A 240 -6.96 -15.32 3.47
CA PRO A 240 -8.29 -15.75 3.11
C PRO A 240 -8.38 -16.04 1.60
N LYS A 241 -9.24 -16.98 1.22
CA LYS A 241 -9.49 -17.26 -0.19
C LYS A 241 -10.00 -16.01 -0.89
N ARG A 242 -9.34 -15.65 -1.99
CA ARG A 242 -9.71 -14.50 -2.82
C ARG A 242 -10.84 -14.86 -3.75
N THR A 243 -11.59 -13.85 -4.17
CA THR A 243 -12.79 -14.05 -5.00
C THR A 243 -12.50 -13.92 -6.48
N LEU A 244 -11.48 -13.14 -6.83
CA LEU A 244 -11.07 -12.88 -8.21
C LEU A 244 -10.01 -13.88 -8.67
N ASN A 245 -10.00 -14.16 -9.97
CA ASN A 245 -8.99 -14.96 -10.64
C ASN A 245 -8.21 -14.13 -11.66
N LEU A 246 -7.18 -14.71 -12.28
CA LEU A 246 -6.33 -13.98 -13.24
C LEU A 246 -7.08 -13.47 -14.48
N ALA A 247 -8.21 -14.09 -14.86
CA ALA A 247 -9.02 -13.62 -15.99
C ALA A 247 -9.71 -12.28 -15.69
N ASN A 248 -9.86 -11.89 -14.41
CA ASN A 248 -10.38 -10.57 -14.02
C ASN A 248 -9.33 -9.45 -14.19
N PHE A 249 -8.08 -9.78 -14.51
CA PHE A 249 -6.99 -8.81 -14.69
C PHE A 249 -6.36 -8.89 -16.09
N PRO A 250 -7.14 -8.79 -17.18
CA PRO A 250 -6.62 -8.99 -18.54
C PRO A 250 -5.59 -7.92 -18.95
N HIS A 251 -5.72 -6.71 -18.39
CA HIS A 251 -4.79 -5.59 -18.57
C HIS A 251 -3.40 -5.85 -17.97
N LEU A 252 -3.26 -6.81 -17.04
CA LEU A 252 -1.99 -7.22 -16.43
C LEU A 252 -1.46 -8.54 -17.02
N SER A 253 -2.03 -9.05 -18.12
CA SER A 253 -1.68 -10.36 -18.68
C SER A 253 -0.18 -10.56 -18.93
N ARG A 254 0.47 -9.58 -19.57
CA ARG A 254 1.92 -9.62 -19.83
C ARG A 254 2.74 -9.69 -18.54
N ASP A 255 2.39 -8.87 -17.55
CA ASP A 255 3.06 -8.87 -16.23
C ASP A 255 2.81 -10.17 -15.47
N THR A 256 1.61 -10.71 -15.61
CA THR A 256 1.18 -11.97 -14.99
C THR A 256 2.00 -13.15 -15.51
N ASP A 257 2.24 -13.22 -16.81
CA ASP A 257 3.06 -14.30 -17.41
C ASP A 257 4.50 -14.26 -16.87
N VAL A 258 5.10 -13.07 -16.77
CA VAL A 258 6.44 -12.88 -16.21
C VAL A 258 6.48 -13.25 -14.72
N ALA A 259 5.50 -12.76 -13.94
CA ALA A 259 5.42 -13.04 -12.50
C ALA A 259 5.23 -14.54 -12.21
N LEU A 260 4.34 -15.22 -12.94
CA LEU A 260 4.15 -16.66 -12.81
C LEU A 260 5.41 -17.43 -13.21
N GLY A 261 6.12 -17.00 -14.27
CA GLY A 261 7.38 -17.59 -14.68
C GLY A 261 8.46 -17.48 -13.59
N LEU A 262 8.63 -16.28 -13.02
CA LEU A 262 9.56 -16.01 -11.93
C LEU A 262 9.23 -16.87 -10.70
N LEU A 263 7.98 -16.79 -10.21
CA LEU A 263 7.56 -17.48 -8.99
C LEU A 263 7.61 -19.01 -9.14
N ARG A 264 7.22 -19.57 -10.29
CA ARG A 264 7.35 -21.01 -10.55
C ARG A 264 8.81 -21.45 -10.55
N SER A 265 9.69 -20.71 -11.21
CA SER A 265 11.13 -21.01 -11.23
C SER A 265 11.71 -20.97 -9.82
N THR A 266 11.33 -19.97 -9.02
CA THR A 266 11.76 -19.83 -7.63
C THR A 266 11.30 -20.99 -6.76
N LEU A 267 10.02 -21.37 -6.83
CA LEU A 267 9.48 -22.48 -6.03
C LEU A 267 10.08 -23.84 -6.44
N GLN A 268 10.32 -24.06 -7.73
CA GLN A 268 10.92 -25.31 -8.24
C GLN A 268 12.42 -25.42 -7.89
N ASN A 269 13.17 -24.32 -8.00
CA ASN A 269 14.62 -24.32 -7.80
C ASN A 269 15.04 -23.86 -6.39
N ARG A 270 14.08 -23.51 -5.52
CA ARG A 270 14.30 -22.92 -4.19
C ARG A 270 15.28 -21.75 -4.21
N LEU A 271 15.06 -20.81 -5.14
CA LEU A 271 15.89 -19.61 -5.26
C LEU A 271 15.61 -18.69 -4.08
N ALA A 272 16.64 -18.38 -3.28
CA ALA A 272 16.53 -17.34 -2.27
C ALA A 272 16.53 -15.95 -2.94
N GLY A 273 15.90 -14.97 -2.29
CA GLY A 273 15.98 -13.58 -2.76
C GLY A 273 14.82 -13.12 -3.64
N THR A 274 13.79 -13.94 -3.86
CA THR A 274 12.71 -13.59 -4.81
C THR A 274 11.68 -12.65 -4.18
N ASN A 275 11.55 -11.45 -4.75
CA ASN A 275 10.67 -10.39 -4.27
C ASN A 275 9.88 -9.76 -5.42
N LEU A 276 8.55 -9.90 -5.39
CA LEU A 276 7.62 -9.27 -6.34
C LEU A 276 6.95 -8.06 -5.69
N LEU A 277 7.06 -6.89 -6.30
CA LEU A 277 6.41 -5.66 -5.83
C LEU A 277 5.11 -5.39 -6.59
N LEU A 278 4.00 -5.23 -5.87
CA LEU A 278 2.71 -4.78 -6.41
C LEU A 278 2.44 -3.37 -5.89
N TYR A 279 2.38 -2.38 -6.80
CA TYR A 279 2.23 -0.98 -6.38
C TYR A 279 1.19 -0.23 -7.21
N GLY A 280 0.51 0.73 -6.58
CA GLY A 280 -0.48 1.59 -7.24
C GLY A 280 -1.53 2.11 -6.27
N PRO A 281 -2.52 2.89 -6.73
CA PRO A 281 -3.52 3.51 -5.86
C PRO A 281 -4.26 2.49 -4.96
N PRO A 282 -4.74 2.92 -3.78
CA PRO A 282 -5.54 2.06 -2.91
C PRO A 282 -6.85 1.65 -3.60
N GLY A 283 -7.33 0.45 -3.31
CA GLY A 283 -8.62 -0.04 -3.82
C GLY A 283 -8.61 -0.59 -5.25
N MET A 284 -7.45 -0.72 -5.90
CA MET A 284 -7.29 -1.28 -7.26
C MET A 284 -7.22 -2.83 -7.31
N GLY A 285 -7.41 -3.52 -6.18
CA GLY A 285 -7.42 -4.99 -6.13
C GLY A 285 -6.04 -5.66 -6.03
N LYS A 286 -5.00 -4.95 -5.56
CA LYS A 286 -3.64 -5.50 -5.36
C LYS A 286 -3.64 -6.81 -4.54
N THR A 287 -4.37 -6.81 -3.42
CA THR A 287 -4.47 -7.96 -2.51
C THR A 287 -5.25 -9.13 -3.15
N GLU A 288 -6.29 -8.85 -3.95
CA GLU A 288 -7.02 -9.89 -4.71
C GLU A 288 -6.13 -10.51 -5.79
N TYR A 289 -5.36 -9.69 -6.53
CA TYR A 289 -4.43 -10.17 -7.54
C TYR A 289 -3.30 -11.04 -6.96
N ALA A 290 -2.78 -10.68 -5.79
CA ALA A 290 -1.77 -11.49 -5.10
C ALA A 290 -2.28 -12.91 -4.78
N GLY A 291 -3.54 -13.04 -4.33
CA GLY A 291 -4.15 -14.35 -4.14
C GLY A 291 -4.45 -15.07 -5.45
N ALA A 292 -4.91 -14.35 -6.48
CA ALA A 292 -5.15 -14.93 -7.81
C ALA A 292 -3.87 -15.53 -8.42
N LEU A 293 -2.72 -14.87 -8.23
CA LEU A 293 -1.41 -15.41 -8.64
C LEU A 293 -1.09 -16.72 -7.91
N ALA A 294 -1.32 -16.76 -6.61
CA ALA A 294 -1.05 -17.94 -5.80
C ALA A 294 -1.94 -19.13 -6.15
N ASP A 295 -3.24 -18.87 -6.33
CA ASP A 295 -4.23 -19.87 -6.75
C ASP A 295 -3.86 -20.46 -8.12
N ALA A 296 -3.41 -19.63 -9.06
CA ALA A 296 -2.94 -20.09 -10.38
C ALA A 296 -1.66 -20.93 -10.34
N MET A 297 -0.88 -20.84 -9.25
CA MET A 297 0.29 -21.68 -8.99
C MET A 297 0.00 -22.86 -8.07
N GLY A 298 -1.21 -22.97 -7.51
CA GLY A 298 -1.55 -23.94 -6.47
C GLY A 298 -0.73 -23.76 -5.19
N SER A 299 -0.27 -22.55 -4.92
CA SER A 299 0.56 -22.21 -3.75
C SER A 299 -0.29 -21.64 -2.61
N LYS A 300 0.11 -21.88 -1.36
CA LYS A 300 -0.54 -21.29 -0.19
C LYS A 300 0.07 -19.94 0.12
N VAL A 301 -0.78 -18.92 0.32
CA VAL A 301 -0.34 -17.58 0.74
C VAL A 301 -0.50 -17.43 2.24
N TYR A 302 0.54 -16.91 2.88
CA TYR A 302 0.54 -16.51 4.28
C TYR A 302 0.71 -15.00 4.37
N GLU A 303 0.02 -14.37 5.31
CA GLU A 303 0.08 -12.93 5.53
C GLU A 303 0.95 -12.60 6.73
N VAL A 304 1.74 -11.53 6.62
CA VAL A 304 2.40 -10.94 7.78
C VAL A 304 1.37 -10.14 8.57
N ASP A 305 1.11 -10.58 9.79
CA ASP A 305 0.08 -9.96 10.62
C ASP A 305 0.34 -8.47 10.87
N TYR A 306 -0.75 -7.72 10.99
CA TYR A 306 -0.77 -6.30 11.31
C TYR A 306 -1.29 -6.07 12.74
N GLU A 307 -1.73 -7.12 13.43
CA GLU A 307 -2.14 -7.12 14.83
C GLU A 307 -1.17 -7.99 15.66
N ASP A 308 -0.96 -7.62 16.92
CA ASP A 308 -0.30 -8.50 17.90
C ASP A 308 -1.30 -9.50 18.48
N ALA A 309 -0.81 -10.38 19.36
CA ALA A 309 -1.63 -11.39 20.02
C ALA A 309 -2.76 -10.83 20.92
N ASP A 310 -2.69 -9.54 21.25
CA ASP A 310 -3.68 -8.81 22.05
C ASP A 310 -4.63 -7.98 21.16
N GLY A 311 -4.49 -8.08 19.83
CA GLY A 311 -5.30 -7.35 18.84
C GLY A 311 -4.88 -5.89 18.64
N ASN A 312 -3.73 -5.48 19.15
CA ASN A 312 -3.22 -4.12 18.94
C ASN A 312 -2.49 -4.02 17.60
N PRO A 313 -2.60 -2.89 16.88
CA PRO A 313 -1.86 -2.70 15.64
C PRO A 313 -0.35 -2.76 15.86
N THR A 314 0.33 -3.66 15.14
CA THR A 314 1.79 -3.73 15.08
C THR A 314 2.30 -2.87 13.94
N ARG A 315 3.32 -2.04 14.21
CA ARG A 315 3.94 -1.17 13.20
C ARG A 315 5.46 -1.25 13.22
N GLY A 316 6.08 -1.04 12.05
CA GLY A 316 7.52 -0.95 11.90
C GLY A 316 8.28 -2.24 12.25
N VAL A 317 9.00 -2.22 13.37
CA VAL A 317 9.94 -3.27 13.80
C VAL A 317 9.26 -4.61 14.08
N GLU A 318 8.09 -4.60 14.71
CA GLU A 318 7.38 -5.83 15.07
C GLU A 318 6.91 -6.60 13.83
N ARG A 319 6.39 -5.90 12.82
CA ARG A 319 5.99 -6.53 11.53
C ARG A 319 7.19 -7.16 10.81
N LEU A 320 8.36 -6.53 10.88
CA LEU A 320 9.60 -7.10 10.34
C LEU A 320 10.06 -8.35 11.09
N ARG A 321 9.90 -8.38 12.42
CA ARG A 321 10.20 -9.58 13.24
C ARG A 321 9.28 -10.73 12.87
N THR A 322 7.98 -10.46 12.77
CA THR A 322 6.98 -11.43 12.30
C THR A 322 7.30 -11.91 10.88
N PHE A 323 7.67 -11.02 9.97
CA PHE A 323 8.12 -11.40 8.63
C PHE A 323 9.30 -12.38 8.66
N ASN A 324 10.34 -12.10 9.46
CA ASN A 324 11.48 -13.04 9.56
C ASN A 324 11.07 -14.37 10.17
N LEU A 325 10.22 -14.36 11.20
CA LEU A 325 9.67 -15.58 11.78
C LEU A 325 8.94 -16.40 10.71
N CYS A 326 8.05 -15.78 9.92
CA CYS A 326 7.35 -16.45 8.82
C CYS A 326 8.33 -17.01 7.78
N GLN A 327 9.35 -16.25 7.36
CA GLN A 327 10.35 -16.70 6.41
C GLN A 327 11.09 -17.96 6.90
N HIS A 328 11.47 -18.01 8.18
CA HIS A 328 12.12 -19.18 8.74
C HIS A 328 11.17 -20.38 8.85
N LEU A 329 9.95 -20.18 9.36
CA LEU A 329 8.97 -21.25 9.53
C LEU A 329 8.54 -21.86 8.20
N LEU A 330 8.26 -21.02 7.21
CA LEU A 330 7.78 -21.43 5.88
C LEU A 330 8.91 -21.97 4.98
N SER A 331 10.20 -21.78 5.35
CA SER A 331 11.32 -22.27 4.53
C SER A 331 11.37 -23.79 4.34
N HIS A 332 10.70 -24.53 5.22
CA HIS A 332 10.58 -25.99 5.15
C HIS A 332 9.37 -26.46 4.34
N TRP A 333 8.45 -25.57 3.99
CA TRP A 333 7.20 -25.90 3.31
C TRP A 333 7.33 -25.71 1.80
N ASP A 334 6.94 -26.74 1.06
CA ASP A 334 6.84 -26.65 -0.39
C ASP A 334 5.60 -25.82 -0.79
N ASN A 335 5.75 -24.98 -1.83
CA ASN A 335 4.67 -24.14 -2.40
C ASN A 335 4.04 -23.13 -1.42
N ALA A 336 4.85 -22.46 -0.61
CA ALA A 336 4.42 -21.34 0.22
C ALA A 336 4.83 -19.98 -0.40
N LEU A 337 3.95 -18.99 -0.25
CA LEU A 337 4.20 -17.58 -0.58
C LEU A 337 3.94 -16.73 0.66
N LEU A 338 4.73 -15.67 0.84
CA LEU A 338 4.51 -14.71 1.91
C LEU A 338 3.98 -13.39 1.31
N LEU A 339 2.92 -12.85 1.90
CA LEU A 339 2.29 -11.59 1.53
C LEU A 339 2.58 -10.55 2.61
N PHE A 340 3.22 -9.45 2.22
CA PHE A 340 3.45 -8.29 3.06
C PHE A 340 2.64 -7.11 2.51
N ASP A 341 1.56 -6.76 3.20
CA ASP A 341 0.71 -5.60 2.83
C ASP A 341 1.11 -4.31 3.54
N GLU A 342 0.80 -3.16 2.95
CA GLU A 342 1.11 -1.82 3.49
C GLU A 342 2.59 -1.67 3.87
N VAL A 343 3.46 -1.94 2.91
CA VAL A 343 4.90 -1.99 3.11
C VAL A 343 5.44 -0.61 3.54
N GLU A 344 4.85 0.49 3.09
CA GLU A 344 5.22 1.86 3.46
C GLU A 344 5.38 2.09 4.98
N ASP A 345 4.55 1.46 5.82
CA ASP A 345 4.62 1.57 7.30
C ASP A 345 5.96 1.13 7.89
N VAL A 346 6.70 0.28 7.18
CA VAL A 346 8.02 -0.21 7.59
C VAL A 346 9.14 0.67 7.05
N PHE A 347 8.94 1.29 5.88
CA PHE A 347 9.99 2.01 5.15
C PHE A 347 10.00 3.52 5.44
N ASP A 348 8.86 4.13 5.82
CA ASP A 348 8.72 5.58 6.04
C ASP A 348 9.51 6.11 7.25
N HIS A 349 9.92 5.25 8.19
CA HIS A 349 10.42 5.69 9.49
C HIS A 349 11.79 5.15 9.88
N ASN A 350 12.62 4.64 8.97
CA ASN A 350 13.94 4.06 9.32
C ASN A 350 13.96 3.30 10.68
N PRO A 351 12.90 2.51 11.01
CA PRO A 351 12.58 2.11 12.39
C PRO A 351 13.61 1.13 12.97
N LEU A 352 14.44 0.59 12.08
CA LEU A 352 15.58 -0.27 12.35
C LEU A 352 16.68 0.40 13.17
N THR A 353 16.77 1.73 13.17
CA THR A 353 17.69 2.46 14.07
C THR A 353 17.36 2.25 15.55
N LYS A 354 16.09 1.99 15.89
CA LYS A 354 15.68 1.57 17.24
C LYS A 354 15.90 0.07 17.48
N LEU A 355 15.69 -0.78 16.46
CA LEU A 355 15.88 -2.24 16.53
C LEU A 355 17.31 -2.64 16.97
N PHE A 356 18.31 -1.91 16.49
CA PHE A 356 19.72 -2.23 16.71
C PHE A 356 20.40 -1.41 17.83
N GLY A 357 19.63 -0.69 18.65
CA GLY A 357 20.14 -0.04 19.86
C GLY A 357 20.97 1.23 19.64
N GLY A 358 20.31 2.34 19.30
CA GLY A 358 20.72 3.70 19.69
C GLY A 358 21.84 4.41 18.90
N ASN A 359 21.47 5.56 18.34
CA ASN A 359 22.26 6.76 17.96
C ASN A 359 23.48 6.68 17.02
N HIS A 360 23.97 5.53 16.58
CA HIS A 360 24.97 5.49 15.52
C HIS A 360 24.64 4.46 14.44
N GLN A 361 24.63 4.96 13.20
CA GLN A 361 24.49 4.24 11.93
C GLN A 361 23.06 3.87 11.50
N ALA A 362 22.39 4.83 10.87
CA ALA A 362 21.35 4.58 9.87
C ALA A 362 21.77 3.61 8.73
N ALA A 363 23.06 3.25 8.63
CA ALA A 363 23.59 2.27 7.68
C ALA A 363 23.27 0.81 8.05
N GLY A 364 23.20 0.46 9.35
CA GLY A 364 23.03 -0.94 9.80
C GLY A 364 21.63 -1.50 9.53
N GLY A 365 20.59 -0.67 9.75
CA GLY A 365 19.21 -1.03 9.44
C GLY A 365 18.98 -1.27 7.95
N LYS A 366 19.47 -0.35 7.10
CA LYS A 366 19.40 -0.51 5.65
C LYS A 366 20.12 -1.76 5.19
N ALA A 367 21.33 -2.02 5.69
CA ALA A 367 22.12 -3.21 5.35
C ALA A 367 21.46 -4.53 5.77
N TRP A 368 20.73 -4.53 6.88
CA TRP A 368 19.99 -5.72 7.34
C TRP A 368 18.77 -6.00 6.45
N LEU A 369 17.92 -5.01 6.20
CA LEU A 369 16.74 -5.18 5.33
C LEU A 369 17.14 -5.57 3.90
N ASN A 370 18.27 -5.01 3.46
CA ASN A 370 18.93 -5.38 2.23
C ASN A 370 19.27 -6.87 2.17
N ARG A 371 19.93 -7.38 3.22
CA ARG A 371 20.28 -8.79 3.34
C ARG A 371 19.04 -9.69 3.45
N THR A 372 17.99 -9.19 4.09
CA THR A 372 16.71 -9.88 4.21
C THR A 372 16.06 -10.02 2.83
N LEU A 373 16.00 -8.96 2.02
CA LEU A 373 15.49 -9.03 0.64
C LEU A 373 16.36 -9.92 -0.26
N GLU A 374 17.69 -9.95 -0.09
CA GLU A 374 18.57 -10.77 -0.93
C GLU A 374 18.54 -12.27 -0.59
N ASN A 375 18.23 -12.62 0.66
CA ASN A 375 18.34 -14.00 1.16
C ASN A 375 17.01 -14.56 1.68
N ASN A 376 15.87 -13.95 1.34
CA ASN A 376 14.57 -14.43 1.79
C ASN A 376 14.31 -15.83 1.18
N PRO A 377 14.16 -16.90 1.99
CA PRO A 377 14.05 -18.27 1.47
C PRO A 377 12.71 -18.54 0.78
N VAL A 378 11.65 -17.90 1.26
CA VAL A 378 10.30 -18.01 0.71
C VAL A 378 10.00 -16.78 -0.16
N PRO A 379 9.50 -16.97 -1.40
CA PRO A 379 9.15 -15.86 -2.27
C PRO A 379 8.13 -14.94 -1.62
N THR A 380 8.38 -13.63 -1.68
CA THR A 380 7.56 -12.63 -1.01
C THR A 380 6.87 -11.69 -2.01
N LEU A 381 5.57 -11.51 -1.82
CA LEU A 381 4.72 -10.54 -2.50
C LEU A 381 4.60 -9.28 -1.62
N TRP A 382 5.09 -8.16 -2.10
CA TRP A 382 5.14 -6.89 -1.37
C TRP A 382 4.11 -5.92 -1.95
N LEU A 383 3.20 -5.40 -1.13
CA LEU A 383 2.14 -4.49 -1.58
C LEU A 383 2.37 -3.09 -1.02
N THR A 384 2.30 -2.09 -1.90
CA THR A 384 2.41 -0.68 -1.48
C THR A 384 1.45 0.21 -2.25
N ASN A 385 0.98 1.28 -1.60
CA ASN A 385 0.16 2.28 -2.28
C ASN A 385 1.00 3.28 -3.08
N ASP A 386 2.24 3.54 -2.67
CA ASP A 386 3.14 4.46 -3.36
C ASP A 386 4.61 4.00 -3.27
N ALA A 387 5.10 3.43 -4.37
CA ALA A 387 6.49 2.99 -4.48
C ALA A 387 7.52 4.12 -4.35
N ARG A 388 7.12 5.41 -4.45
CA ARG A 388 8.03 6.55 -4.30
C ARG A 388 8.47 6.79 -2.86
N LEU A 389 7.68 6.32 -1.88
CA LEU A 389 8.02 6.37 -0.45
C LEU A 389 9.22 5.46 -0.12
N MET A 390 9.49 4.47 -0.98
CA MET A 390 10.62 3.55 -0.81
C MET A 390 11.94 4.14 -1.33
N ASP A 391 12.99 4.02 -0.51
CA ASP A 391 14.36 4.36 -0.91
C ASP A 391 14.76 3.63 -2.21
N GLN A 392 15.50 4.32 -3.08
CA GLN A 392 15.97 3.78 -4.35
C GLN A 392 16.81 2.50 -4.17
N ALA A 393 17.53 2.36 -3.05
CA ALA A 393 18.31 1.17 -2.73
C ALA A 393 17.44 -0.08 -2.58
N TYR A 394 16.23 0.04 -2.04
CA TYR A 394 15.28 -1.07 -1.89
C TYR A 394 14.59 -1.40 -3.21
N ARG A 395 14.22 -0.37 -3.98
CA ARG A 395 13.56 -0.54 -5.29
C ARG A 395 14.38 -1.38 -6.27
N ARG A 396 15.71 -1.31 -6.21
CA ARG A 396 16.62 -2.08 -7.08
C ARG A 396 16.71 -3.57 -6.75
N ARG A 397 16.10 -4.03 -5.66
CA ARG A 397 16.21 -5.41 -5.14
C ARG A 397 14.92 -6.21 -5.31
N PHE A 398 13.89 -5.58 -5.85
CA PHE A 398 12.72 -6.30 -6.34
C PHE A 398 13.06 -6.86 -7.71
N ASP A 399 12.88 -8.16 -7.88
CA ASP A 399 13.16 -8.85 -9.15
C ASP A 399 12.17 -8.42 -10.24
N TYR A 400 10.93 -8.13 -9.83
CA TYR A 400 9.88 -7.65 -10.71
C TYR A 400 8.92 -6.73 -9.96
N ALA A 401 8.36 -5.74 -10.67
CA ALA A 401 7.41 -4.79 -10.10
C ALA A 401 6.24 -4.59 -11.06
N ILE A 402 5.02 -4.75 -10.54
CA ILE A 402 3.76 -4.63 -11.29
C ILE A 402 3.04 -3.37 -10.83
N ARG A 403 2.78 -2.47 -11.80
CA ARG A 403 2.04 -1.22 -11.57
C ARG A 403 0.55 -1.44 -11.79
N PHE A 404 -0.25 -1.21 -10.76
CA PHE A 404 -1.70 -1.09 -10.85
C PHE A 404 -2.06 0.32 -11.31
N ALA A 405 -2.08 0.52 -12.63
CA ALA A 405 -2.61 1.74 -13.24
C ALA A 405 -4.14 1.72 -13.27
N THR A 406 -4.76 2.84 -13.68
CA THR A 406 -6.20 2.88 -13.95
C THR A 406 -6.52 1.87 -15.06
N PRO A 407 -7.39 0.87 -14.81
CA PRO A 407 -7.69 -0.16 -15.81
C PRO A 407 -8.32 0.46 -17.07
N PRO A 408 -8.16 -0.15 -18.26
CA PRO A 408 -8.82 0.29 -19.49
C PRO A 408 -10.35 0.34 -19.38
N ARG A 409 -11.04 1.12 -20.21
CA ARG A 409 -12.51 1.28 -20.12
C ARG A 409 -13.26 -0.05 -20.24
N SER A 410 -12.81 -0.94 -21.13
CA SER A 410 -13.37 -2.28 -21.29
C SER A 410 -13.31 -3.09 -20.00
N VAL A 411 -12.18 -3.06 -19.31
CA VAL A 411 -11.98 -3.74 -18.02
C VAL A 411 -12.80 -3.07 -16.91
N ARG A 412 -12.88 -1.74 -16.88
CA ARG A 412 -13.73 -1.02 -15.92
C ARG A 412 -15.21 -1.37 -16.11
N ALA A 413 -15.66 -1.59 -17.35
CA ALA A 413 -17.00 -2.05 -17.64
C ALA A 413 -17.24 -3.46 -17.10
N GLU A 414 -16.29 -4.39 -17.27
CA GLU A 414 -16.36 -5.72 -16.66
C GLU A 414 -16.39 -5.67 -15.13
N ILE A 415 -15.58 -4.80 -14.50
CA ILE A 415 -15.56 -4.60 -13.05
C ILE A 415 -16.91 -4.02 -12.57
N ALA A 416 -17.46 -3.04 -13.29
CA ALA A 416 -18.77 -2.48 -12.99
C ALA A 416 -19.87 -3.54 -13.12
N HIS A 417 -19.85 -4.34 -14.19
CA HIS A 417 -20.75 -5.48 -14.35
C HIS A 417 -20.59 -6.52 -13.23
N HIS A 418 -19.38 -6.82 -12.81
CA HIS A 418 -19.12 -7.80 -11.75
C HIS A 418 -19.73 -7.37 -10.41
N HIS A 419 -19.57 -6.11 -10.02
CA HIS A 419 -20.06 -5.62 -8.72
C HIS A 419 -21.52 -5.14 -8.75
N LEU A 420 -21.94 -4.48 -9.84
CA LEU A 420 -23.23 -3.79 -9.95
C LEU A 420 -24.19 -4.46 -10.95
N GLY A 421 -23.80 -5.59 -11.57
CA GLY A 421 -24.60 -6.27 -12.58
C GLY A 421 -26.00 -6.68 -12.12
N ALA A 422 -26.21 -6.89 -10.82
CA ALA A 422 -27.53 -7.19 -10.26
C ALA A 422 -28.55 -6.04 -10.44
N TRP A 423 -28.07 -4.81 -10.64
CA TRP A 423 -28.90 -3.61 -10.89
C TRP A 423 -28.70 -3.07 -12.32
N ALA A 424 -28.09 -3.88 -13.19
CA ALA A 424 -28.01 -3.59 -14.62
C ALA A 424 -29.40 -3.65 -15.24
N GLY A 425 -29.69 -2.66 -16.08
CA GLY A 425 -30.91 -2.61 -16.90
C GLY A 425 -30.57 -2.86 -18.35
N ASN A 426 -31.50 -2.55 -19.25
CA ASN A 426 -31.27 -2.59 -20.70
C ASN A 426 -30.65 -1.28 -21.24
N ASP A 427 -30.19 -0.41 -20.35
CA ASP A 427 -29.66 0.93 -20.63
C ASP A 427 -28.14 1.00 -20.44
N ASP A 428 -27.54 2.11 -20.90
CA ASP A 428 -26.09 2.37 -20.86
C ASP A 428 -25.56 2.74 -19.46
N TRP A 429 -26.33 2.45 -18.40
CA TRP A 429 -26.05 2.92 -17.03
C TRP A 429 -24.69 2.43 -16.52
N LEU A 430 -24.35 1.16 -16.73
CA LEU A 430 -23.06 0.60 -16.34
C LEU A 430 -21.91 1.18 -17.19
N ASP A 431 -22.13 1.44 -18.47
CA ASP A 431 -21.13 2.04 -19.35
C ASP A 431 -20.80 3.48 -18.92
N ARG A 432 -21.79 4.23 -18.42
CA ARG A 432 -21.60 5.57 -17.86
C ARG A 432 -20.81 5.53 -16.54
N ILE A 433 -21.03 4.52 -15.70
CA ILE A 433 -20.23 4.31 -14.49
C ILE A 433 -18.79 3.92 -14.87
N ALA A 434 -18.61 3.02 -15.83
CA ALA A 434 -17.30 2.59 -16.31
C ALA A 434 -16.50 3.69 -17.02
N ALA A 435 -17.17 4.70 -17.58
CA ALA A 435 -16.53 5.88 -18.14
C ALA A 435 -15.85 6.77 -17.08
N CYS A 436 -16.20 6.62 -15.80
CA CYS A 436 -15.63 7.41 -14.71
C CYS A 436 -14.28 6.83 -14.26
N GLU A 437 -13.17 7.35 -14.79
CA GLU A 437 -11.81 6.85 -14.54
C GLU A 437 -11.36 6.90 -13.07
N GLN A 438 -11.95 7.77 -12.26
CA GLN A 438 -11.57 7.93 -10.85
C GLN A 438 -12.23 6.92 -9.91
N LEU A 439 -13.24 6.17 -10.40
CA LEU A 439 -13.91 5.16 -9.59
C LEU A 439 -13.04 3.91 -9.48
N THR A 440 -12.80 3.49 -8.24
CA THR A 440 -12.05 2.27 -7.92
C THR A 440 -12.99 1.07 -7.77
N PRO A 441 -12.51 -0.16 -8.03
CA PRO A 441 -13.26 -1.39 -7.75
C PRO A 441 -13.82 -1.44 -6.32
N ALA A 442 -13.04 -1.01 -5.33
CA ALA A 442 -13.48 -0.96 -3.93
C ALA A 442 -14.67 -0.02 -3.68
N GLN A 443 -14.78 1.09 -4.42
CA GLN A 443 -15.94 1.98 -4.34
C GLN A 443 -17.20 1.31 -4.91
N LEU A 444 -17.07 0.61 -6.04
CA LEU A 444 -18.16 -0.14 -6.68
C LEU A 444 -18.65 -1.27 -5.77
N GLU A 445 -17.72 -2.02 -5.16
CA GLU A 445 -18.05 -3.07 -4.20
C GLU A 445 -18.78 -2.53 -2.96
N ARG A 446 -18.29 -1.42 -2.38
CA ARG A 446 -18.94 -0.76 -1.24
C ARG A 446 -20.33 -0.27 -1.57
N ALA A 447 -20.52 0.32 -2.76
CA ALA A 447 -21.84 0.75 -3.23
C ALA A 447 -22.78 -0.46 -3.40
N ALA A 448 -22.32 -1.54 -4.02
CA ALA A 448 -23.07 -2.79 -4.14
C ALA A 448 -23.43 -3.40 -2.78
N LYS A 449 -22.52 -3.32 -1.80
CA LYS A 449 -22.77 -3.79 -0.43
C LYS A 449 -23.85 -2.95 0.26
N LEU A 450 -23.84 -1.64 0.10
CA LEU A 450 -24.86 -0.75 0.66
C LEU A 450 -26.25 -1.12 0.14
N VAL A 451 -26.41 -1.22 -1.18
CA VAL A 451 -27.72 -1.50 -1.78
C VAL A 451 -28.20 -2.91 -1.43
N ARG A 452 -27.31 -3.89 -1.29
CA ARG A 452 -27.68 -5.23 -0.78
C ARG A 452 -28.31 -5.22 0.62
N HIS A 453 -28.01 -4.23 1.46
CA HIS A 453 -28.49 -4.18 2.85
C HIS A 453 -29.53 -3.09 3.12
N ALA A 454 -29.49 -2.00 2.35
CA ALA A 454 -30.36 -0.83 2.53
C ALA A 454 -31.30 -0.59 1.33
N GLY A 455 -31.15 -1.35 0.25
CA GLY A 455 -32.04 -1.30 -0.91
C GLY A 455 -33.44 -1.78 -0.57
N ASN A 456 -34.41 -1.25 -1.29
CA ASN A 456 -35.83 -1.60 -1.16
C ASN A 456 -36.28 -2.60 -2.24
N GLY A 457 -35.36 -3.03 -3.13
CA GLY A 457 -35.61 -3.96 -4.22
C GLY A 457 -36.24 -3.33 -5.46
N GLU A 458 -36.47 -2.02 -5.44
CA GLU A 458 -36.94 -1.26 -6.59
C GLU A 458 -35.74 -0.75 -7.40
N LEU A 459 -35.62 -1.19 -8.66
CA LEU A 459 -34.43 -0.99 -9.50
C LEU A 459 -33.96 0.47 -9.55
N GLU A 460 -34.87 1.42 -9.77
CA GLU A 460 -34.52 2.84 -9.91
C GLU A 460 -34.14 3.49 -8.57
N ALA A 461 -34.80 3.09 -7.47
CA ALA A 461 -34.44 3.56 -6.12
C ALA A 461 -33.07 3.00 -5.68
N ASP A 462 -32.83 1.72 -5.96
CA ASP A 462 -31.57 1.05 -5.70
C ASP A 462 -30.42 1.65 -6.52
N ARG A 463 -30.65 1.97 -7.81
CA ARG A 463 -29.70 2.69 -8.67
C ARG A 463 -29.38 4.09 -8.15
N ALA A 464 -30.39 4.83 -7.71
CA ALA A 464 -30.19 6.14 -7.10
C ALA A 464 -29.32 6.03 -5.83
N LEU A 465 -29.52 5.00 -5.03
CA LEU A 465 -28.72 4.72 -3.84
C LEU A 465 -27.26 4.35 -4.19
N VAL A 466 -27.02 3.57 -5.25
CA VAL A 466 -25.67 3.31 -5.78
C VAL A 466 -24.98 4.63 -6.15
N LEU A 467 -25.61 5.45 -6.98
CA LEU A 467 -25.05 6.71 -7.45
C LEU A 467 -24.75 7.66 -6.28
N GLN A 468 -25.66 7.72 -5.29
CA GLN A 468 -25.45 8.51 -4.08
C GLN A 468 -24.25 8.02 -3.26
N ALA A 469 -24.06 6.70 -3.14
CA ALA A 469 -22.91 6.12 -2.44
C ALA A 469 -21.59 6.44 -3.15
N LEU A 470 -21.56 6.32 -4.47
CA LEU A 470 -20.40 6.64 -5.30
C LEU A 470 -20.05 8.14 -5.21
N ASP A 471 -21.05 9.03 -5.33
CA ASP A 471 -20.84 10.49 -5.23
C ASP A 471 -20.28 10.88 -3.86
N ARG A 472 -20.87 10.37 -2.76
CA ARG A 472 -20.37 10.63 -1.40
C ARG A 472 -18.94 10.11 -1.20
N SER A 473 -18.64 8.92 -1.72
CA SER A 473 -17.28 8.38 -1.63
C SER A 473 -16.28 9.18 -2.46
N ALA A 474 -16.66 9.64 -3.65
CA ALA A 474 -15.81 10.45 -4.52
C ALA A 474 -15.48 11.79 -3.85
N VAL A 475 -16.49 12.47 -3.29
CA VAL A 475 -16.31 13.72 -2.54
C VAL A 475 -15.35 13.54 -1.36
N LEU A 476 -15.51 12.46 -0.58
CA LEU A 476 -14.64 12.17 0.57
C LEU A 476 -13.17 11.99 0.16
N LEU A 477 -12.93 11.39 -1.01
CA LEU A 477 -11.60 11.13 -1.55
C LEU A 477 -11.03 12.31 -2.34
N GLY A 478 -11.73 13.46 -2.38
CA GLY A 478 -11.32 14.62 -3.19
C GLY A 478 -11.33 14.36 -4.69
N GLN A 479 -12.04 13.33 -5.14
CA GLN A 479 -12.19 12.98 -6.55
C GLN A 479 -13.11 14.01 -7.22
N ARG A 480 -12.81 14.38 -8.48
CA ARG A 480 -13.70 15.24 -9.27
C ARG A 480 -15.02 14.52 -9.41
N ARG A 481 -16.12 15.23 -9.14
CA ARG A 481 -17.48 14.69 -9.23
C ARG A 481 -17.63 14.01 -10.58
N ALA A 482 -17.88 12.71 -10.57
CA ALA A 482 -18.25 11.97 -11.76
C ALA A 482 -19.54 12.59 -12.28
N THR A 483 -19.45 13.46 -13.29
CA THR A 483 -20.63 13.91 -14.02
C THR A 483 -21.14 12.72 -14.82
N VAL A 484 -21.85 11.80 -14.17
CA VAL A 484 -22.57 10.71 -14.85
C VAL A 484 -23.56 11.32 -15.84
N ASN A 485 -23.99 12.57 -15.63
CA ASN A 485 -24.84 13.36 -16.54
C ASN A 485 -24.08 14.07 -17.67
N GLY A 486 -22.93 13.55 -18.10
CA GLY A 486 -22.25 13.98 -19.33
C GLY A 486 -23.03 13.58 -20.59
N VAL A 487 -24.32 13.89 -20.67
CA VAL A 487 -25.02 13.97 -21.96
C VAL A 487 -24.30 15.08 -22.71
N THR A 488 -23.54 14.73 -23.74
CA THR A 488 -23.10 15.69 -24.74
C THR A 488 -24.38 16.28 -25.32
N PRO A 489 -24.70 17.58 -25.12
CA PRO A 489 -26.00 18.12 -25.54
C PRO A 489 -26.21 18.10 -27.06
N THR A 490 -25.17 17.74 -27.82
CA THR A 490 -25.22 17.56 -29.27
C THR A 490 -24.55 16.23 -29.59
N ALA A 491 -25.23 15.36 -30.34
CA ALA A 491 -24.58 14.20 -30.95
C ALA A 491 -23.44 14.73 -31.84
N TYR A 492 -22.20 14.40 -31.50
CA TYR A 492 -21.05 14.90 -32.25
C TYR A 492 -21.11 14.41 -33.69
N ASP A 493 -21.30 15.34 -34.62
CA ASP A 493 -21.54 15.03 -36.03
C ASP A 493 -20.47 15.68 -36.91
N LEU A 494 -19.74 14.81 -37.62
CA LEU A 494 -18.65 15.20 -38.53
C LEU A 494 -19.12 16.18 -39.63
N ARG A 495 -20.42 16.22 -39.96
CA ARG A 495 -20.99 17.16 -40.94
C ARG A 495 -20.78 18.63 -40.57
N PHE A 496 -20.61 18.93 -39.28
CA PHE A 496 -20.41 20.29 -38.77
C PHE A 496 -18.93 20.62 -38.49
N LEU A 497 -18.00 19.79 -38.94
CA LEU A 497 -16.59 20.11 -38.95
C LEU A 497 -16.20 20.78 -40.26
N ASN A 498 -15.49 21.90 -40.18
CA ASN A 498 -14.83 22.51 -41.32
C ASN A 498 -13.32 22.35 -41.16
N ILE A 499 -12.76 21.31 -41.78
CA ILE A 499 -11.37 20.91 -41.67
C ILE A 499 -10.75 20.83 -43.06
N ASP A 500 -9.46 21.12 -43.17
CA ASP A 500 -8.68 21.09 -44.42
C ASP A 500 -8.22 19.69 -44.86
N HIS A 501 -8.48 18.65 -44.07
CA HIS A 501 -8.11 17.26 -44.31
C HIS A 501 -9.34 16.34 -44.33
N ASP A 502 -9.23 15.22 -45.07
CA ASP A 502 -10.24 14.18 -45.13
C ASP A 502 -10.12 13.24 -43.91
N ILE A 503 -10.96 13.49 -42.90
CA ILE A 503 -10.95 12.76 -41.63
C ILE A 503 -11.26 11.27 -41.82
N HIS A 504 -12.14 10.89 -42.76
CA HIS A 504 -12.47 9.49 -42.99
C HIS A 504 -11.27 8.71 -43.51
N LYS A 505 -10.49 9.29 -44.43
CA LYS A 505 -9.23 8.69 -44.88
C LYS A 505 -8.20 8.61 -43.77
N LEU A 506 -8.14 9.63 -42.91
CA LEU A 506 -7.21 9.64 -41.78
C LEU A 506 -7.51 8.52 -40.77
N ILE A 507 -8.78 8.36 -40.37
CA ILE A 507 -9.20 7.29 -39.46
C ILE A 507 -8.92 5.92 -40.07
N ALA A 508 -9.23 5.72 -41.35
CA ALA A 508 -8.94 4.46 -42.05
C ALA A 508 -7.43 4.16 -42.14
N ALA A 509 -6.59 5.19 -42.26
CA ALA A 509 -5.13 5.03 -42.23
C ALA A 509 -4.63 4.64 -40.84
N LEU A 510 -5.17 5.29 -39.79
CA LEU A 510 -4.84 5.00 -38.40
C LEU A 510 -5.30 3.60 -37.94
N GLN A 511 -6.42 3.10 -38.47
CA GLN A 511 -6.87 1.72 -38.24
C GLN A 511 -5.87 0.68 -38.78
N ARG A 512 -5.15 1.00 -39.87
CA ARG A 512 -4.12 0.10 -40.44
C ARG A 512 -2.77 0.27 -39.75
N ARG A 513 -2.45 1.49 -39.30
CA ARG A 513 -1.20 1.84 -38.61
C ARG A 513 -1.51 2.81 -37.48
N PRO A 514 -1.69 2.34 -36.23
CA PRO A 514 -2.13 3.17 -35.11
C PRO A 514 -0.98 3.96 -34.48
N HIS A 515 -0.22 4.68 -35.31
CA HIS A 515 0.88 5.55 -34.91
C HIS A 515 0.73 6.89 -35.62
N GLY A 516 0.87 7.98 -34.88
CA GLY A 516 0.94 9.31 -35.48
C GLY A 516 0.89 10.45 -34.48
N VAL A 517 1.58 11.53 -34.82
CA VAL A 517 1.62 12.79 -34.06
C VAL A 517 0.83 13.85 -34.83
N PHE A 518 -0.19 14.42 -34.19
CA PHE A 518 -1.14 15.36 -34.80
C PHE A 518 -1.18 16.67 -34.01
N CYS A 519 -1.21 17.79 -34.73
CA CYS A 519 -1.51 19.10 -34.17
C CYS A 519 -2.84 19.61 -34.75
N PHE A 520 -3.85 19.74 -33.90
CA PHE A 520 -5.16 20.28 -34.23
C PHE A 520 -5.19 21.74 -33.83
N HIS A 521 -5.31 22.63 -34.83
CA HIS A 521 -5.25 24.06 -34.58
C HIS A 521 -6.42 24.81 -35.22
N GLY A 522 -6.88 25.88 -34.57
CA GLY A 522 -7.96 26.71 -35.08
C GLY A 522 -8.74 27.41 -33.97
N PRO A 523 -9.75 28.23 -34.31
CA PRO A 523 -10.52 29.00 -33.33
C PRO A 523 -11.14 28.13 -32.22
N ALA A 524 -11.32 28.71 -31.02
CA ALA A 524 -12.02 28.06 -29.92
C ALA A 524 -13.47 27.72 -30.31
N GLY A 525 -13.97 26.56 -29.87
CA GLY A 525 -15.34 26.10 -30.16
C GLY A 525 -15.55 25.35 -31.48
N THR A 526 -14.48 25.11 -32.25
CA THR A 526 -14.55 24.37 -33.55
C THR A 526 -14.59 22.85 -33.45
N GLY A 527 -14.56 22.28 -32.23
CA GLY A 527 -14.68 20.82 -32.01
C GLY A 527 -13.36 20.04 -32.06
N LYS A 528 -12.21 20.69 -31.85
CA LYS A 528 -10.87 20.06 -31.86
C LYS A 528 -10.75 18.88 -30.86
N SER A 529 -11.08 19.14 -29.60
CA SER A 529 -10.95 18.15 -28.52
C SER A 529 -11.98 17.02 -28.67
N GLU A 530 -13.18 17.34 -29.19
CA GLU A 530 -14.21 16.34 -29.48
C GLU A 530 -13.81 15.43 -30.66
N LEU A 531 -13.12 15.96 -31.68
CA LEU A 531 -12.63 15.11 -32.78
C LEU A 531 -11.65 14.07 -32.28
N ALA A 532 -10.77 14.45 -31.35
CA ALA A 532 -9.80 13.54 -30.76
C ALA A 532 -10.49 12.38 -30.02
N ARG A 533 -11.56 12.68 -29.26
CA ARG A 533 -12.37 11.65 -28.60
C ARG A 533 -13.11 10.76 -29.59
N TYR A 534 -13.70 11.37 -30.63
CA TYR A 534 -14.37 10.63 -31.70
C TYR A 534 -13.41 9.67 -32.43
N MET A 535 -12.18 10.12 -32.71
CA MET A 535 -11.14 9.27 -33.30
C MET A 535 -10.79 8.10 -32.39
N ALA A 536 -10.68 8.30 -31.09
CA ALA A 536 -10.40 7.23 -30.14
C ALA A 536 -11.50 6.15 -30.15
N ASP A 537 -12.77 6.58 -30.14
CA ASP A 537 -13.94 5.69 -30.23
C ASP A 537 -13.94 4.85 -31.52
N GLN A 538 -13.69 5.49 -32.68
CA GLN A 538 -13.61 4.80 -33.98
C GLN A 538 -12.40 3.86 -34.12
N LEU A 539 -11.36 4.08 -33.31
CA LEU A 539 -10.18 3.21 -33.25
C LEU A 539 -10.31 2.14 -32.17
N SER A 540 -11.40 2.13 -31.40
CA SER A 540 -11.59 1.28 -30.22
C SER A 540 -10.41 1.37 -29.23
N LYS A 541 -9.85 2.58 -29.08
CA LYS A 541 -8.76 2.90 -28.16
C LYS A 541 -9.27 3.79 -27.04
N ASP A 542 -8.71 3.61 -25.84
CA ASP A 542 -8.96 4.55 -24.74
C ASP A 542 -8.37 5.93 -25.07
N VAL A 543 -8.96 6.98 -24.52
CA VAL A 543 -8.49 8.36 -24.70
C VAL A 543 -8.00 8.93 -23.39
N ILE A 544 -6.72 9.31 -23.34
CA ILE A 544 -6.15 10.01 -22.19
C ILE A 544 -6.12 11.50 -22.54
N VAL A 545 -6.97 12.30 -21.88
CA VAL A 545 -6.97 13.75 -22.08
C VAL A 545 -6.28 14.42 -20.88
N LYS A 546 -5.18 15.13 -21.15
CA LYS A 546 -4.51 16.00 -20.17
C LYS A 546 -4.59 17.43 -20.67
N ARG A 547 -4.95 18.38 -19.80
CA ARG A 547 -4.78 19.80 -20.13
C ARG A 547 -3.35 20.19 -19.84
N ALA A 548 -2.78 21.10 -20.63
CA ALA A 548 -1.45 21.62 -20.35
C ALA A 548 -1.34 22.23 -18.94
N SER A 549 -2.41 22.85 -18.42
CA SER A 549 -2.49 23.34 -17.04
C SER A 549 -2.38 22.25 -15.97
N ASP A 550 -2.78 21.01 -16.26
CA ASP A 550 -2.69 19.90 -15.31
C ASP A 550 -1.23 19.42 -15.13
N LEU A 551 -0.37 19.70 -16.11
CA LEU A 551 1.04 19.29 -16.12
C LEU A 551 1.95 20.32 -15.46
N LEU A 552 1.57 21.60 -15.49
CA LEU A 552 2.37 22.70 -14.95
C LEU A 552 2.43 22.65 -13.41
N ASP A 553 3.64 22.68 -12.87
CA ASP A 553 3.91 22.89 -11.45
C ASP A 553 5.01 23.95 -11.25
N MET A 554 5.02 24.62 -10.10
CA MET A 554 6.00 25.66 -9.74
C MET A 554 7.42 25.09 -9.51
N TYR A 555 7.54 23.77 -9.32
CA TYR A 555 8.80 23.11 -9.00
C TYR A 555 9.48 22.53 -10.26
N VAL A 556 10.69 23.01 -10.57
CA VAL A 556 11.53 22.53 -11.67
C VAL A 556 11.77 21.02 -11.54
N GLY A 557 11.57 20.26 -12.63
CA GLY A 557 11.73 18.80 -12.69
C GLY A 557 10.45 17.98 -12.45
N GLN A 558 9.47 18.50 -11.69
CA GLN A 558 8.19 17.79 -11.50
C GLN A 558 7.34 17.79 -12.77
N THR A 559 7.32 18.90 -13.51
CA THR A 559 6.61 19.01 -14.79
C THR A 559 7.17 18.05 -15.84
N GLU A 560 8.49 17.93 -15.95
CA GLU A 560 9.16 16.96 -16.85
C GLU A 560 8.79 15.53 -16.50
N GLN A 561 8.81 15.19 -15.20
CA GLN A 561 8.39 13.86 -14.74
C GLN A 561 6.90 13.58 -15.04
N ARG A 562 6.02 14.58 -14.90
CA ARG A 562 4.60 14.46 -15.26
C ARG A 562 4.41 14.24 -16.76
N ILE A 563 5.18 14.93 -17.61
CA ILE A 563 5.16 14.74 -19.06
C ILE A 563 5.59 13.30 -19.39
N ALA A 564 6.74 12.84 -18.87
CA ALA A 564 7.19 11.46 -19.10
C ALA A 564 6.15 10.43 -18.63
N THR A 565 5.59 10.63 -17.43
CA THR A 565 4.56 9.74 -16.87
C THR A 565 3.30 9.71 -17.75
N MET A 566 2.88 10.86 -18.31
CA MET A 566 1.74 10.94 -19.21
C MET A 566 1.93 10.10 -20.47
N PHE A 567 3.11 10.16 -21.11
CA PHE A 567 3.41 9.33 -22.28
C PHE A 567 3.54 7.85 -21.94
N ASP A 568 4.14 7.52 -20.79
CA ASP A 568 4.25 6.15 -20.31
C ASP A 568 2.88 5.53 -20.00
N GLU A 569 1.96 6.29 -19.40
CA GLU A 569 0.57 5.87 -19.17
C GLU A 569 -0.14 5.55 -20.49
N ALA A 570 0.01 6.42 -21.49
CA ALA A 570 -0.57 6.17 -22.82
C ALA A 570 0.05 4.96 -23.51
N ARG A 571 1.37 4.74 -23.36
CA ARG A 571 2.07 3.59 -23.92
C ARG A 571 1.63 2.28 -23.26
N GLN A 572 1.47 2.26 -21.95
CA GLN A 572 1.05 1.08 -21.18
C GLN A 572 -0.39 0.67 -21.50
N GLY A 573 -1.29 1.65 -21.67
CA GLY A 573 -2.70 1.40 -21.97
C GLY A 573 -3.05 1.24 -23.46
N ASP A 574 -2.07 1.31 -24.37
CA ASP A 574 -2.31 1.44 -25.83
C ASP A 574 -3.36 2.51 -26.18
N ALA A 575 -3.31 3.65 -25.48
CA ALA A 575 -4.31 4.70 -25.53
C ALA A 575 -3.92 5.83 -26.50
N LEU A 576 -4.94 6.52 -27.03
CA LEU A 576 -4.80 7.77 -27.76
C LEU A 576 -4.58 8.90 -26.74
N LEU A 577 -3.42 9.56 -26.82
CA LEU A 577 -3.06 10.64 -25.91
C LEU A 577 -3.46 12.01 -26.50
N VAL A 578 -4.22 12.78 -25.75
CA VAL A 578 -4.64 14.15 -26.09
C VAL A 578 -4.07 15.14 -25.10
N LEU A 579 -3.25 16.07 -25.60
CA LEU A 579 -2.83 17.26 -24.86
C LEU A 579 -3.70 18.44 -25.31
N ASP A 580 -4.64 18.84 -24.45
CA ASP A 580 -5.58 19.94 -24.72
C ASP A 580 -4.99 21.28 -24.24
N GLU A 581 -5.26 22.37 -24.98
CA GLU A 581 -4.80 23.74 -24.63
C GLU A 581 -3.27 23.84 -24.50
N ALA A 582 -2.55 23.24 -25.44
CA ALA A 582 -1.09 23.21 -25.46
C ALA A 582 -0.45 24.57 -25.84
N ASP A 583 -1.24 25.58 -26.17
CA ASP A 583 -0.78 26.95 -26.41
C ASP A 583 -0.13 27.56 -25.16
N SER A 584 -0.62 27.20 -23.97
CA SER A 584 0.03 27.56 -22.69
C SER A 584 1.43 26.96 -22.52
N PHE A 585 1.73 25.86 -23.21
CA PHE A 585 2.99 25.13 -23.09
C PHE A 585 3.98 25.46 -24.23
N LEU A 586 3.49 25.69 -25.44
CA LEU A 586 4.29 25.80 -26.67
C LEU A 586 4.52 27.25 -27.16
N ASN A 587 4.35 28.25 -26.29
CA ASN A 587 4.46 29.67 -26.65
C ASN A 587 5.89 30.07 -27.11
N ASP A 588 6.02 31.16 -27.88
CA ASP A 588 7.30 31.57 -28.49
C ASP A 588 8.41 31.76 -27.44
N ARG A 589 9.43 30.91 -27.53
CA ARG A 589 10.61 30.84 -26.64
C ARG A 589 11.38 32.17 -26.54
N ARG A 590 11.19 33.07 -27.51
CA ARG A 590 11.83 34.41 -27.52
C ARG A 590 11.35 35.34 -26.42
N GLY A 591 10.20 35.06 -25.80
CA GLY A 591 9.66 35.81 -24.66
C GLY A 591 9.78 35.09 -23.31
N ALA A 592 10.36 33.88 -23.27
CA ALA A 592 10.46 33.06 -22.07
C ALA A 592 11.37 33.74 -21.04
N GLN A 593 10.83 34.11 -19.87
CA GLN A 593 11.60 34.75 -18.80
C GLN A 593 12.38 33.73 -17.96
N HIS A 594 12.04 32.45 -18.05
CA HIS A 594 12.62 31.42 -17.22
C HIS A 594 13.13 30.21 -18.03
N ILE A 595 14.31 29.70 -17.63
CA ILE A 595 14.99 28.57 -18.28
C ILE A 595 14.15 27.28 -18.24
N TRP A 596 13.32 27.11 -17.19
CA TRP A 596 12.49 25.91 -17.02
C TRP A 596 11.37 25.78 -18.05
N GLU A 597 10.90 26.88 -18.66
CA GLU A 597 9.90 26.83 -19.74
C GLU A 597 10.48 26.14 -20.99
N VAL A 598 11.80 26.30 -21.22
CA VAL A 598 12.49 25.71 -22.37
C VAL A 598 12.76 24.22 -22.18
N THR A 599 13.09 23.79 -20.95
CA THR A 599 13.41 22.37 -20.68
C THR A 599 12.16 21.50 -20.75
N GLN A 600 11.03 21.97 -20.21
CA GLN A 600 9.75 21.28 -20.28
C GLN A 600 9.31 21.06 -21.75
N VAL A 601 9.41 22.09 -22.60
CA VAL A 601 9.07 21.97 -24.02
C VAL A 601 9.96 20.96 -24.74
N ASN A 602 11.26 20.95 -24.44
CA ASN A 602 12.16 19.98 -25.04
C ASN A 602 11.85 18.54 -24.61
N GLU A 603 11.46 18.32 -23.34
CA GLU A 603 11.03 17.01 -22.86
C GLU A 603 9.78 16.53 -23.60
N LEU A 604 8.75 17.37 -23.72
CA LEU A 604 7.54 17.03 -24.49
C LEU A 604 7.88 16.61 -25.91
N LEU A 605 8.72 17.37 -26.60
CA LEU A 605 9.10 17.09 -27.97
C LEU A 605 9.92 15.79 -28.10
N THR A 606 10.78 15.51 -27.12
CA THR A 606 11.56 14.26 -27.07
C THR A 606 10.64 13.06 -26.86
N GLN A 607 9.68 13.17 -25.94
CA GLN A 607 8.70 12.12 -25.70
C GLN A 607 7.81 11.87 -26.93
N MET A 608 7.40 12.92 -27.64
CA MET A 608 6.64 12.81 -28.89
C MET A 608 7.40 12.05 -29.98
N GLU A 609 8.71 12.25 -30.11
CA GLU A 609 9.54 11.54 -31.10
C GLU A 609 9.70 10.05 -30.76
N CYS A 610 9.76 9.71 -29.48
CA CYS A 610 9.89 8.33 -28.98
C CYS A 610 8.55 7.61 -28.76
N PHE A 611 7.41 8.27 -29.01
CA PHE A 611 6.10 7.70 -28.73
C PHE A 611 5.56 6.91 -29.92
N GLU A 612 5.47 5.59 -29.76
CA GLU A 612 4.99 4.65 -30.80
C GLU A 612 3.44 4.56 -30.89
N GLY A 613 2.72 5.52 -30.29
CA GLY A 613 1.26 5.57 -30.27
C GLY A 613 0.64 6.72 -31.07
N ILE A 614 -0.61 7.07 -30.74
CA ILE A 614 -1.33 8.19 -31.34
C ILE A 614 -1.32 9.36 -30.35
N PHE A 615 -0.66 10.45 -30.72
CA PHE A 615 -0.61 11.69 -29.93
C PHE A 615 -1.30 12.82 -30.68
N ILE A 616 -2.25 13.48 -30.02
CA ILE A 616 -3.00 14.63 -30.54
C ILE A 616 -2.80 15.81 -29.61
N CYS A 617 -2.33 16.92 -30.17
CA CYS A 617 -2.18 18.19 -29.47
C CYS A 617 -3.21 19.18 -30.00
N THR A 618 -3.96 19.86 -29.14
CA THR A 618 -4.88 20.93 -29.54
C THR A 618 -4.33 22.31 -29.17
N THR A 619 -4.51 23.28 -30.07
CA THR A 619 -4.06 24.67 -29.85
C THR A 619 -5.04 25.66 -30.49
N ASN A 620 -5.29 26.78 -29.83
CA ASN A 620 -6.05 27.88 -30.40
C ASN A 620 -5.15 28.89 -31.12
N LEU A 621 -3.85 28.90 -30.80
CA LEU A 621 -2.88 29.90 -31.23
C LEU A 621 -1.75 29.25 -32.03
N MET A 622 -2.00 28.93 -33.30
CA MET A 622 -0.97 28.34 -34.18
C MET A 622 0.18 29.32 -34.47
N ASP A 623 -0.12 30.62 -34.53
CA ASP A 623 0.82 31.66 -34.91
C ASP A 623 1.84 32.01 -33.82
N THR A 624 1.55 31.64 -32.56
CA THR A 624 2.45 31.90 -31.42
C THR A 624 3.39 30.72 -31.11
N LEU A 625 3.23 29.60 -31.81
CA LEU A 625 4.07 28.41 -31.64
C LEU A 625 5.47 28.64 -32.21
N ASP A 626 6.49 28.14 -31.52
CA ASP A 626 7.86 28.22 -32.01
C ASP A 626 8.09 27.33 -33.26
N ALA A 627 8.93 27.83 -34.17
CA ALA A 627 9.25 27.13 -35.43
C ALA A 627 9.87 25.74 -35.22
N ALA A 628 10.50 25.50 -34.06
CA ALA A 628 11.13 24.22 -33.76
C ALA A 628 10.07 23.15 -33.39
N SER A 629 9.04 23.50 -32.60
CA SER A 629 7.92 22.57 -32.33
C SER A 629 7.11 22.27 -33.60
N LEU A 630 6.87 23.29 -34.43
CA LEU A 630 6.17 23.11 -35.71
C LEU A 630 6.85 22.12 -36.68
N ARG A 631 8.17 21.91 -36.60
CA ARG A 631 8.87 20.92 -37.44
C ARG A 631 8.65 19.48 -36.98
N ARG A 632 8.28 19.28 -35.71
CA ARG A 632 8.15 17.97 -35.06
C ARG A 632 6.73 17.43 -35.07
N PHE A 633 5.76 18.23 -35.52
CA PHE A 633 4.40 17.78 -35.85
C PHE A 633 4.31 17.44 -37.35
N PRO A 634 4.28 16.15 -37.73
CA PRO A 634 4.17 15.75 -39.13
C PRO A 634 2.82 16.15 -39.74
N TRP A 635 1.75 16.05 -38.95
CA TRP A 635 0.38 16.36 -39.37
C TRP A 635 -0.14 17.61 -38.65
N LYS A 636 -0.52 18.61 -39.44
CA LYS A 636 -1.11 19.87 -38.95
C LYS A 636 -2.49 20.00 -39.57
N ILE A 637 -3.52 19.88 -38.74
CA ILE A 637 -4.91 19.87 -39.17
C ILE A 637 -5.55 21.18 -38.73
N ARG A 638 -6.01 21.97 -39.70
CA ARG A 638 -6.62 23.27 -39.46
C ARG A 638 -8.13 23.15 -39.38
N PHE A 639 -8.67 23.63 -38.27
CA PHE A 639 -10.09 23.82 -38.03
C PHE A 639 -10.45 25.26 -38.34
N ASP A 640 -11.49 25.44 -39.14
CA ASP A 640 -12.02 26.74 -39.55
C ASP A 640 -13.48 26.89 -39.11
N TYR A 641 -14.01 28.09 -39.22
CA TYR A 641 -15.41 28.40 -38.90
C TYR A 641 -16.37 27.66 -39.85
N LEU A 642 -17.62 27.46 -39.43
CA LEU A 642 -18.62 26.75 -40.22
C LEU A 642 -18.83 27.39 -41.61
N LYS A 643 -18.98 26.57 -42.65
CA LYS A 643 -19.39 27.01 -43.99
C LYS A 643 -20.84 27.48 -43.98
N PRO A 644 -21.27 28.37 -44.90
CA PRO A 644 -22.65 28.90 -44.92
C PRO A 644 -23.73 27.81 -44.86
N ALA A 645 -23.57 26.72 -45.61
CA ALA A 645 -24.50 25.58 -45.57
C ALA A 645 -24.50 24.85 -44.21
N GLN A 646 -23.34 24.70 -43.58
CA GLN A 646 -23.21 24.05 -42.26
C GLN A 646 -23.82 24.91 -41.14
N ARG A 647 -23.68 26.24 -41.21
CA ARG A 647 -24.29 27.17 -40.24
C ARG A 647 -25.80 26.99 -40.18
N TRP A 648 -26.43 26.98 -41.36
CA TRP A 648 -27.87 26.79 -41.49
C TRP A 648 -28.31 25.41 -41.00
N ALA A 649 -27.61 24.35 -41.45
CA ALA A 649 -27.93 22.99 -41.05
C ALA A 649 -27.83 22.77 -39.53
N LEU A 650 -26.78 23.30 -38.89
CA LEU A 650 -26.61 23.21 -37.44
C LEU A 650 -27.67 24.01 -36.69
N PHE A 651 -28.00 25.21 -37.18
CA PHE A 651 -29.07 26.03 -36.61
C PHE A 651 -30.41 25.30 -36.60
N VAL A 652 -30.81 24.73 -37.75
CA VAL A 652 -32.08 24.01 -37.87
C VAL A 652 -32.09 22.75 -37.01
N GLN A 653 -30.99 21.98 -37.02
CA GLN A 653 -30.89 20.76 -36.22
C GLN A 653 -31.11 21.03 -34.74
N GLU A 654 -30.38 21.99 -34.17
CA GLU A 654 -30.46 22.30 -32.74
C GLU A 654 -31.77 23.02 -32.37
N PHE A 655 -32.27 23.89 -33.26
CA PHE A 655 -33.55 24.56 -33.06
C PHE A 655 -34.73 23.56 -32.99
N VAL A 656 -34.75 22.59 -33.91
CA VAL A 656 -35.78 21.54 -33.91
C VAL A 656 -35.60 20.60 -32.71
N ARG A 657 -34.35 20.28 -32.32
CA ARG A 657 -34.06 19.45 -31.14
C ARG A 657 -34.65 20.05 -29.86
N LEU A 658 -34.64 21.38 -29.73
CA LEU A 658 -35.22 22.11 -28.61
C LEU A 658 -36.76 22.29 -28.70
N GLY A 659 -37.42 21.65 -29.66
CA GLY A 659 -38.88 21.71 -29.83
C GLY A 659 -39.37 22.87 -30.72
N GLY A 660 -38.46 23.56 -31.43
CA GLY A 660 -38.81 24.60 -32.38
C GLY A 660 -39.46 24.05 -33.66
N MET A 661 -40.40 24.80 -34.23
CA MET A 661 -41.08 24.40 -35.49
C MET A 661 -40.30 24.88 -36.72
N LEU A 662 -39.96 23.97 -37.63
CA LEU A 662 -39.09 24.23 -38.79
C LEU A 662 -39.58 25.38 -39.68
N ASN A 663 -40.89 25.57 -39.83
CA ASN A 663 -41.49 26.68 -40.58
C ASN A 663 -41.11 28.07 -40.03
N GLN A 664 -40.84 28.19 -38.73
CA GLN A 664 -40.39 29.44 -38.11
C GLN A 664 -38.91 29.73 -38.41
N ALA A 665 -38.10 28.68 -38.59
CA ALA A 665 -36.67 28.82 -38.83
C ALA A 665 -36.38 29.35 -40.24
N VAL A 666 -37.14 28.94 -41.26
CA VAL A 666 -36.86 29.23 -42.70
C VAL A 666 -36.69 30.74 -42.96
N VAL A 667 -37.42 31.59 -42.24
CA VAL A 667 -37.34 33.06 -42.36
C VAL A 667 -35.93 33.59 -42.04
N TYR A 668 -35.15 32.87 -41.25
CA TYR A 668 -33.81 33.25 -40.80
C TYR A 668 -32.68 32.60 -41.61
N GLU A 669 -32.98 31.84 -42.68
CA GLU A 669 -31.97 31.08 -43.43
C GLU A 669 -30.84 31.98 -43.98
N ASP A 670 -31.19 33.06 -44.68
CA ASP A 670 -30.19 33.98 -45.23
C ASP A 670 -29.45 34.73 -44.13
N ALA A 671 -30.14 35.12 -43.05
CA ALA A 671 -29.53 35.81 -41.92
C ALA A 671 -28.48 34.93 -41.22
N VAL A 672 -28.79 33.64 -40.99
CA VAL A 672 -27.88 32.67 -40.37
C VAL A 672 -26.68 32.36 -41.27
N LYS A 673 -26.89 32.24 -42.59
CA LYS A 673 -25.80 32.00 -43.54
C LYS A 673 -24.75 33.13 -43.53
N VAL A 674 -25.17 34.36 -43.26
CA VAL A 674 -24.28 35.54 -43.24
C VAL A 674 -23.47 35.65 -41.94
N LEU A 675 -23.89 35.01 -40.83
CA LEU A 675 -23.17 35.02 -39.56
C LEU A 675 -21.73 34.48 -39.73
N ARG A 676 -20.75 35.39 -39.78
CA ARG A 676 -19.33 35.04 -39.91
C ARG A 676 -18.78 34.59 -38.56
N CYS A 677 -17.70 33.80 -38.59
CA CYS A 677 -17.02 33.32 -37.39
C CYS A 677 -17.86 32.40 -36.46
N LEU A 678 -18.97 31.84 -36.96
CA LEU A 678 -19.80 30.91 -36.19
C LEU A 678 -19.10 29.55 -36.01
N THR A 679 -19.03 29.10 -34.76
CA THR A 679 -18.52 27.78 -34.38
C THR A 679 -19.63 26.91 -33.76
N PRO A 680 -19.51 25.57 -33.80
CA PRO A 680 -20.42 24.69 -33.07
C PRO A 680 -20.52 25.00 -31.57
N GLY A 681 -19.42 25.43 -30.95
CA GLY A 681 -19.38 25.83 -29.55
C GLY A 681 -20.30 27.01 -29.24
N ASP A 682 -20.36 28.02 -30.12
CA ASP A 682 -21.23 29.18 -29.92
C ASP A 682 -22.72 28.77 -29.95
N VAL A 683 -23.10 27.83 -30.84
CA VAL A 683 -24.45 27.25 -30.88
C VAL A 683 -24.74 26.44 -29.60
N ALA A 684 -23.78 25.64 -29.14
CA ALA A 684 -23.93 24.84 -27.94
C ALA A 684 -24.12 25.70 -26.67
N VAL A 685 -23.49 26.89 -26.61
CA VAL A 685 -23.72 27.86 -25.51
C VAL A 685 -25.16 28.33 -25.52
N VAL A 686 -25.69 28.74 -26.68
CA VAL A 686 -27.08 29.20 -26.80
C VAL A 686 -28.08 28.09 -26.45
N VAL A 687 -27.82 26.88 -26.92
CA VAL A 687 -28.59 25.68 -26.57
C VAL A 687 -28.64 25.46 -25.05
N ARG A 688 -27.49 25.50 -24.38
CA ARG A 688 -27.42 25.35 -22.91
C ARG A 688 -28.20 26.43 -22.17
N GLN A 689 -28.25 27.65 -22.69
CA GLN A 689 -29.07 28.71 -22.10
C GLN A 689 -30.57 28.37 -22.15
N PHE A 690 -31.06 27.83 -23.27
CA PHE A 690 -32.46 27.41 -23.39
C PHE A 690 -32.78 26.17 -22.52
N GLU A 691 -31.88 25.18 -22.50
CA GLU A 691 -32.03 23.99 -21.65
C GLU A 691 -32.04 24.36 -20.16
N LEU A 692 -31.15 25.26 -19.71
CA LEU A 692 -31.10 25.73 -18.32
C LEU A 692 -32.36 26.50 -17.90
N LEU A 693 -32.98 27.23 -18.83
CA LEU A 693 -34.20 28.00 -18.58
C LEU A 693 -35.48 27.20 -18.83
N GLU A 694 -35.37 25.94 -19.28
CA GLU A 694 -36.51 25.09 -19.69
C GLU A 694 -37.43 25.78 -20.72
N GLU A 695 -36.84 26.61 -21.59
CA GLU A 695 -37.56 27.42 -22.57
C GLU A 695 -37.58 26.75 -23.95
N THR A 696 -38.75 26.70 -24.60
CA THR A 696 -38.83 26.37 -26.03
C THR A 696 -38.46 27.59 -26.88
N PRO A 697 -37.43 27.50 -27.75
CA PRO A 697 -36.97 28.66 -28.49
C PRO A 697 -37.96 29.04 -29.61
N SER A 698 -38.21 30.33 -29.76
CA SER A 698 -38.67 30.88 -31.05
C SER A 698 -37.48 31.11 -31.97
N ALA A 699 -37.66 31.00 -33.30
CA ALA A 699 -36.56 31.19 -34.26
C ALA A 699 -35.88 32.56 -34.12
N LYS A 700 -36.67 33.61 -33.80
CA LYS A 700 -36.18 34.95 -33.49
C LYS A 700 -35.32 34.98 -32.23
N ALA A 701 -35.77 34.36 -31.14
CA ALA A 701 -35.03 34.32 -29.88
C ALA A 701 -33.71 33.56 -30.03
N PHE A 702 -33.74 32.43 -30.73
CA PHE A 702 -32.55 31.61 -30.99
C PHE A 702 -31.52 32.36 -31.84
N TYR A 703 -31.95 32.98 -32.94
CA TYR A 703 -31.09 33.83 -33.77
C TYR A 703 -30.51 35.03 -33.02
N ASN A 704 -31.32 35.71 -32.20
CA ASN A 704 -30.88 36.88 -31.44
C ASN A 704 -29.82 36.52 -30.40
N ARG A 705 -30.01 35.42 -29.64
CA ARG A 705 -29.02 34.95 -28.66
C ARG A 705 -27.73 34.52 -29.36
N LEU A 706 -27.82 33.85 -30.51
CA LEU A 706 -26.66 33.46 -31.30
C LEU A 706 -25.89 34.67 -31.85
N SER A 707 -26.61 35.68 -32.34
CA SER A 707 -26.00 36.92 -32.84
C SER A 707 -25.35 37.73 -31.71
N ALA A 708 -25.96 37.73 -30.51
CA ALA A 708 -25.40 38.39 -29.33
C ALA A 708 -24.10 37.71 -28.86
N GLU A 709 -24.05 36.38 -28.86
CA GLU A 709 -22.85 35.60 -28.53
C GLU A 709 -21.69 35.92 -29.47
N LEU A 710 -21.96 35.96 -30.78
CA LEU A 710 -20.96 36.34 -31.79
C LEU A 710 -20.47 37.79 -31.60
N ALA A 711 -21.38 38.72 -31.30
CA ALA A 711 -21.03 40.12 -31.06
C ALA A 711 -20.18 40.32 -29.79
N ALA A 712 -20.34 39.46 -28.77
CA ALA A 712 -19.50 39.48 -27.57
C ALA A 712 -18.05 39.05 -27.90
N LYS A 713 -17.88 38.08 -28.80
CA LYS A 713 -16.58 37.57 -29.27
C LYS A 713 -15.77 38.58 -30.08
N ASP A 714 -16.44 39.45 -30.85
CA ASP A 714 -15.79 40.51 -31.63
C ASP A 714 -15.29 41.70 -30.77
N ARG A 715 -15.63 41.75 -29.47
CA ARG A 715 -15.21 42.82 -28.53
C ARG A 715 -13.92 42.52 -27.77
N GLU A 716 -13.34 41.32 -27.87
CA GLU A 716 -12.01 41.04 -27.33
C GLU A 716 -10.91 41.57 -28.27
N PRO A 717 -9.91 42.32 -27.76
CA PRO A 717 -8.87 42.88 -28.61
C PRO A 717 -7.81 41.80 -28.92
N THR A 718 -7.98 41.03 -29.99
CA THR A 718 -6.87 40.24 -30.55
C THR A 718 -6.03 41.12 -31.49
N SER A 719 -4.77 41.34 -31.12
CA SER A 719 -3.78 42.30 -31.65
C SER A 719 -3.30 42.08 -33.10
N ALA A 720 -4.11 41.55 -34.01
CA ALA A 720 -3.68 41.17 -35.36
C ALA A 720 -4.64 41.54 -36.51
N LYS A 721 -5.40 42.64 -36.42
CA LYS A 721 -6.26 43.12 -37.52
C LYS A 721 -6.04 44.60 -37.85
N LEU A 722 -4.86 44.95 -38.37
CA LEU A 722 -4.60 46.30 -38.92
C LEU A 722 -4.53 46.37 -40.45
N ALA A 723 -4.73 45.28 -41.19
CA ALA A 723 -4.59 45.30 -42.66
C ALA A 723 -5.92 45.28 -43.46
N THR A 724 -7.03 44.81 -42.90
CA THR A 724 -8.28 44.59 -43.66
C THR A 724 -9.42 45.55 -43.33
N SER A 725 -9.24 46.47 -42.37
CA SER A 725 -10.29 47.38 -41.90
C SER A 725 -10.58 48.58 -42.84
N ARG A 726 -9.64 48.97 -43.72
CA ARG A 726 -9.83 50.17 -44.57
C ARG A 726 -10.70 49.98 -45.81
N ALA A 727 -11.00 48.74 -46.22
CA ALA A 727 -11.89 48.47 -47.36
C ALA A 727 -13.37 48.36 -46.94
N SER A 728 -13.64 47.82 -45.75
CA SER A 728 -15.00 47.61 -45.23
C SER A 728 -15.64 48.90 -44.70
N ALA A 729 -14.82 49.82 -44.17
CA ALA A 729 -15.31 51.10 -43.66
C ALA A 729 -15.87 52.03 -44.77
N ARG A 730 -15.32 51.96 -45.99
CA ARG A 730 -15.81 52.77 -47.13
C ARG A 730 -17.14 52.29 -47.70
N LEU A 731 -17.46 51.01 -47.58
CA LEU A 731 -18.76 50.46 -48.01
C LEU A 731 -19.89 50.76 -47.02
N TYR A 732 -19.57 51.01 -45.75
CA TYR A 732 -20.56 51.35 -44.73
C TYR A 732 -21.00 52.83 -44.81
N GLU A 733 -20.08 53.74 -45.14
CA GLU A 733 -20.41 55.16 -45.34
C GLU A 733 -21.23 55.41 -46.62
N GLN A 734 -21.06 54.58 -47.66
CA GLN A 734 -21.73 54.79 -48.94
C GLN A 734 -23.21 54.33 -48.95
N VAL A 735 -23.59 53.44 -48.02
CA VAL A 735 -24.99 52.96 -47.88
C VAL A 735 -25.82 53.88 -46.96
N GLN A 736 -25.18 54.72 -46.15
CA GLN A 736 -25.87 55.66 -45.26
C GLN A 736 -26.24 57.00 -45.91
N CYS A 737 -25.79 57.28 -47.14
CA CYS A 737 -26.16 58.50 -47.88
C CYS A 737 -27.32 58.31 -48.87
N ASP A 738 -27.71 57.06 -49.19
CA ASP A 738 -28.79 56.74 -50.16
C ASP A 738 -30.05 56.14 -49.50
N LEU A 739 -30.18 56.25 -48.17
CA LEU A 739 -31.41 56.00 -47.38
C LEU A 739 -31.80 57.30 -46.67
#